data_AF-A0A8S9UBV5-F1
#
_entry.id   AF-A0A8S9UBV5-F1
#
_cell.length_a   1.000
_cell.length_b   1.000
_cell.length_c   1.000
_cell.angle_alpha   90.00
_cell.angle_beta   90.00
_cell.angle_gamma   90.00
#
_symmetry.space_group_name_H-M   'P 1'
#
loop_
_entity.id
_entity.type
_entity.pdbx_description
1 polymer ?
#
loop_
_entity_poly.entity_id
_entity_poly.type
_entity_poly.pdbx_seq_one_letter_code
_entity_poly.pdbx_strand_id
1 'polypeptide(L)'
;MLSATRRLTRSLRRPSALGCRLESSFAPLTQLSEEETMFKDTVARFAADVVAPNVRAMDTAGEMDHAITRGLFENGLLSVEIPADYGGSEASFMNLCLTIEELSKVDPVVGLLVDLQNTVVNNVFLVHGTDEQKEKYLPRLSADMIGSFCLSEAGSGSDAFALKTRAEASPDGSYYSITGQKMWISNAEYSGVYLVFANVDPSKGYKGITCFIVDRDMEGLEIGKPEEKLGIRASSTCPVTLTDVKVPKENILGELGKGYKIAISTLNEGRIGIASQMLGLAQGVYDQTLPYLFERQQFGSPIGEFQAMQHQYAEAALDIETARLLVYNAARLKDAGQPFVKQAAMAKLHASRVAEKTASKCIELLGGIGFTKYLLAEKFYRDAKIGAIYEGTSNMQLTTIAKLVSEEYKSLFFEGFTDQIAARGAPMMSLLFVFAATFILCCTDETIAGKYPVGPNRLLGTCLDAEWVTKMESERGVSSQERDSSGRLVRPFMQAALKYPRYTVNDIRTAAGTAYTDECLGSGVFYGANQLSDGSSRGEVNGTLVIDMGDWDSHVLASMVAAVVAEEVIGYKVSLNYGGPTAEITMRMSSVRTGICTPTHFNIETWPSSTMSKLRAYFNESYLIGGVGYFGGTGLYTTHKFVLDAAAATPPYYPGFWMDYKLTDALINQLNVDTFKASKY
;
A
#
# COMPACT_ATOMS: atom_id res chain seq x y z
N MET A 1 30.16 -78.17 17.39
CA MET A 1 30.60 -77.81 16.03
C MET A 1 29.81 -76.58 15.61
N LEU A 2 30.41 -75.39 15.77
CA LEU A 2 30.83 -74.47 14.68
C LEU A 2 29.63 -73.66 14.14
N SER A 3 29.60 -72.33 14.06
CA SER A 3 30.61 -71.28 14.17
C SER A 3 29.87 -69.93 14.22
N ALA A 4 29.97 -69.17 15.31
CA ALA A 4 30.64 -67.87 15.40
C ALA A 4 30.32 -66.82 14.29
N THR A 5 29.54 -65.80 14.63
CA THR A 5 29.88 -64.40 14.29
C THR A 5 29.27 -63.44 15.33
N ARG A 6 30.10 -63.00 16.27
CA ARG A 6 29.87 -61.83 17.12
C ARG A 6 30.09 -60.57 16.26
N ARG A 7 29.13 -59.65 16.23
CA ARG A 7 29.42 -58.21 16.06
C ARG A 7 28.82 -57.45 17.24
N LEU A 8 29.72 -56.80 17.97
CA LEU A 8 29.42 -55.85 19.03
C LEU A 8 28.72 -54.62 18.44
N THR A 9 27.46 -54.40 18.80
CA THR A 9 26.88 -53.06 18.82
C THR A 9 26.93 -52.56 20.26
N ARG A 10 28.07 -51.93 20.58
CA ARG A 10 28.31 -51.22 21.84
C ARG A 10 27.28 -50.10 21.93
N SER A 11 26.44 -50.10 22.97
CA SER A 11 25.55 -48.98 23.27
C SER A 11 26.40 -47.74 23.50
N LEU A 12 26.42 -46.82 22.55
CA LEU A 12 26.85 -45.45 22.80
C LEU A 12 25.76 -44.82 23.68
N ARG A 13 25.93 -44.97 25.01
CA ARG A 13 25.38 -44.00 25.96
C ARG A 13 25.94 -42.65 25.51
N ARG A 14 25.09 -41.84 24.87
CA ARG A 14 25.40 -40.42 24.70
C ARG A 14 25.65 -39.86 26.10
N PRO A 15 26.78 -39.20 26.35
CA PRO A 15 26.94 -38.44 27.58
C PRO A 15 25.78 -37.47 27.65
N SER A 16 25.15 -37.37 28.82
CA SER A 16 24.28 -36.26 29.15
C SER A 16 25.05 -34.99 28.86
N ALA A 17 24.78 -34.38 27.70
CA ALA A 17 25.08 -32.99 27.53
C ALA A 17 24.29 -32.30 28.64
N LEU A 18 24.99 -31.78 29.64
CA LEU A 18 24.57 -30.53 30.25
C LEU A 18 24.50 -29.53 29.10
N GLY A 19 23.41 -29.60 28.36
CA GLY A 19 23.02 -28.54 27.45
C GLY A 19 22.74 -27.38 28.35
N CYS A 20 23.63 -26.40 28.32
CA CYS A 20 23.24 -25.02 28.51
C CYS A 20 22.02 -24.81 27.59
N ARG A 21 20.80 -25.00 28.13
CA ARG A 21 19.62 -24.43 27.50
C ARG A 21 19.89 -22.95 27.63
N LEU A 22 20.33 -22.33 26.53
CA LEU A 22 19.98 -20.95 26.29
C LEU A 22 18.47 -20.92 26.54
N GLU A 23 18.06 -20.36 27.68
CA GLU A 23 16.68 -19.93 27.85
C GLU A 23 16.39 -19.10 26.61
N SER A 24 15.54 -19.63 25.74
CA SER A 24 15.12 -18.93 24.54
C SER A 24 14.49 -17.61 25.00
N SER A 25 15.23 -16.51 24.87
CA SER A 25 14.82 -15.16 25.29
C SER A 25 13.68 -14.58 24.43
N PHE A 26 13.03 -15.40 23.62
CA PHE A 26 12.00 -15.01 22.69
C PHE A 26 10.71 -15.75 23.06
N ALA A 27 9.84 -15.08 23.83
CA ALA A 27 8.49 -15.54 24.09
C ALA A 27 7.60 -15.27 22.86
N PRO A 28 6.58 -16.11 22.59
CA PRO A 28 5.54 -15.78 21.62
C PRO A 28 4.86 -14.46 22.00
N LEU A 29 4.46 -13.68 20.99
CA LEU A 29 3.83 -12.37 21.20
C LEU A 29 2.51 -12.43 21.98
N THR A 30 1.82 -13.57 21.92
CA THR A 30 0.58 -13.85 22.66
C THR A 30 0.82 -14.38 24.07
N GLN A 31 2.07 -14.67 24.44
CA GLN A 31 2.43 -14.96 25.83
C GLN A 31 2.58 -13.64 26.58
N LEU A 32 1.54 -13.30 27.34
CA LEU A 32 1.48 -12.10 28.16
C LEU A 32 2.28 -12.29 29.46
N SER A 33 2.75 -11.18 30.04
CA SER A 33 3.29 -11.19 31.41
C SER A 33 2.20 -11.51 32.42
N GLU A 34 2.58 -11.81 33.67
CA GLU A 34 1.61 -12.03 34.76
C GLU A 34 0.78 -10.76 35.02
N GLU A 35 1.41 -9.59 34.95
CA GLU A 35 0.76 -8.29 35.11
C GLU A 35 -0.26 -8.04 33.98
N GLU A 36 0.14 -8.25 32.73
CA GLU A 36 -0.73 -8.08 31.56
C GLU A 36 -1.91 -9.06 31.59
N THR A 37 -1.66 -10.29 32.02
CA THR A 37 -2.71 -11.30 32.19
C THR A 37 -3.71 -10.87 33.26
N MET A 38 -3.21 -10.41 34.41
CA MET A 38 -4.06 -9.91 35.50
C MET A 38 -4.88 -8.69 35.08
N PHE A 39 -4.27 -7.76 34.34
CA PHE A 39 -4.92 -6.56 33.82
C PHE A 39 -6.04 -6.95 32.86
N LYS A 40 -5.73 -7.76 31.84
CA LYS A 40 -6.68 -8.31 30.87
C LYS A 40 -7.85 -9.01 31.54
N ASP A 41 -7.59 -9.90 32.49
CA ASP A 41 -8.64 -10.67 33.19
C ASP A 41 -9.55 -9.76 34.03
N THR A 42 -9.00 -8.68 34.59
CA THR A 42 -9.77 -7.69 35.36
C THR A 42 -10.70 -6.90 34.45
N VAL A 43 -10.21 -6.45 33.30
CA VAL A 43 -11.02 -5.76 32.30
C VAL A 43 -12.09 -6.68 31.73
N ALA A 44 -11.76 -7.94 31.43
CA ALA A 44 -12.72 -8.93 30.92
C ALA A 44 -13.88 -9.17 31.90
N ARG A 45 -13.60 -9.24 33.21
CA ARG A 45 -14.66 -9.32 34.24
C ARG A 45 -15.51 -8.06 34.28
N PHE A 46 -14.90 -6.87 34.27
CA PHE A 46 -15.65 -5.61 34.21
C PHE A 46 -16.56 -5.54 32.97
N ALA A 47 -16.04 -5.94 31.81
CA ALA A 47 -16.79 -5.98 30.56
C ALA A 47 -18.00 -6.95 30.66
N ALA A 48 -17.80 -8.14 31.21
CA ALA A 48 -18.86 -9.13 31.39
C ALA A 48 -19.93 -8.72 32.41
N ASP A 49 -19.51 -8.22 33.57
CA ASP A 49 -20.40 -7.99 34.71
C ASP A 49 -21.08 -6.62 34.67
N VAL A 50 -20.42 -5.60 34.11
CA VAL A 50 -20.89 -4.21 34.12
C VAL A 50 -21.32 -3.73 32.73
N VAL A 51 -20.55 -4.04 31.69
CA VAL A 51 -20.85 -3.54 30.33
C VAL A 51 -21.91 -4.38 29.63
N ALA A 52 -21.75 -5.71 29.60
CA ALA A 52 -22.60 -6.62 28.85
C ALA A 52 -24.11 -6.46 29.12
N PRO A 53 -24.58 -6.27 30.37
CA PRO A 53 -26.00 -6.09 30.65
C PRO A 53 -26.63 -4.87 29.98
N ASN A 54 -25.83 -3.84 29.66
CA ASN A 54 -26.31 -2.53 29.23
C ASN A 54 -26.20 -2.29 27.72
N VAL A 55 -25.42 -3.12 26.99
CA VAL A 55 -25.13 -2.95 25.55
C VAL A 55 -26.37 -2.72 24.70
N ARG A 56 -27.42 -3.51 24.91
CA ARG A 56 -28.67 -3.39 24.15
C ARG A 56 -29.39 -2.06 24.41
N ALA A 57 -29.44 -1.63 25.67
CA ALA A 57 -30.09 -0.39 26.06
C ALA A 57 -29.33 0.80 25.47
N MET A 58 -28.01 0.80 25.59
CA MET A 58 -27.12 1.82 25.02
C MET A 58 -27.24 1.92 23.49
N ASP A 59 -27.19 0.81 22.74
CA ASP A 59 -27.34 0.83 21.28
C ASP A 59 -28.70 1.35 20.82
N THR A 60 -29.76 0.98 21.55
CA THR A 60 -31.13 1.39 21.23
C THR A 60 -31.32 2.88 21.48
N ALA A 61 -30.90 3.36 22.66
CA ALA A 61 -31.00 4.77 23.05
C ALA A 61 -30.03 5.66 22.25
N GLY A 62 -28.89 5.11 21.81
CA GLY A 62 -27.81 5.92 21.24
C GLY A 62 -27.07 6.74 22.29
N GLU A 63 -27.02 6.25 23.54
CA GLU A 63 -26.49 6.97 24.69
C GLU A 63 -25.61 6.05 25.54
N MET A 64 -24.47 6.57 26.01
CA MET A 64 -23.55 5.85 26.91
C MET A 64 -24.09 5.89 28.33
N ASP A 65 -24.11 4.75 29.02
CA ASP A 65 -24.50 4.70 30.43
C ASP A 65 -23.45 5.39 31.31
N HIS A 66 -23.87 6.41 32.07
CA HIS A 66 -23.01 7.13 33.01
C HIS A 66 -22.40 6.23 34.10
N ALA A 67 -23.07 5.14 34.48
CA ALA A 67 -22.53 4.17 35.43
C ALA A 67 -21.33 3.40 34.84
N ILE A 68 -21.37 3.09 33.53
CA ILE A 68 -20.22 2.50 32.83
C ILE A 68 -19.07 3.50 32.80
N THR A 69 -19.31 4.74 32.37
CA THR A 69 -18.26 5.77 32.33
C THR A 69 -17.61 5.98 33.69
N ARG A 70 -18.40 6.03 34.77
CA ARG A 70 -17.89 6.12 36.13
C ARG A 70 -17.06 4.88 36.52
N GLY A 71 -17.57 3.70 36.22
CA GLY A 71 -16.84 2.45 36.47
C GLY A 71 -15.49 2.40 35.75
N LEU A 72 -15.41 2.94 34.53
CA LEU A 72 -14.14 3.04 33.80
C LEU A 72 -13.13 3.96 34.51
N PHE A 73 -13.57 5.10 35.05
CA PHE A 73 -12.71 5.97 35.88
C PHE A 73 -12.28 5.29 37.18
N GLU A 74 -13.22 4.70 37.92
CA GLU A 74 -12.96 4.02 39.20
C GLU A 74 -11.97 2.85 39.07
N ASN A 75 -11.94 2.19 37.90
CA ASN A 75 -11.00 1.11 37.58
C ASN A 75 -9.71 1.59 36.87
N GLY A 76 -9.51 2.90 36.71
CA GLY A 76 -8.31 3.47 36.07
C GLY A 76 -8.18 3.22 34.56
N LEU A 77 -9.26 2.78 33.91
CA LEU A 77 -9.25 2.37 32.49
C LEU A 77 -9.26 3.56 31.51
N LEU A 78 -9.60 4.75 31.99
CA LEU A 78 -9.56 6.00 31.23
C LEU A 78 -8.23 6.77 31.37
N SER A 79 -7.27 6.21 32.12
CA SER A 79 -6.00 6.84 32.48
C SER A 79 -4.87 5.80 32.60
N VAL A 80 -4.86 4.82 31.71
CA VAL A 80 -3.99 3.63 31.77
C VAL A 80 -2.51 4.03 31.81
N GLU A 81 -2.08 4.92 30.92
CA GLU A 81 -0.68 5.35 30.80
C GLU A 81 -0.35 6.61 31.61
N ILE A 82 -1.35 7.24 32.25
CA ILE A 82 -1.10 8.42 33.08
C ILE A 82 -0.29 7.97 34.31
N PRO A 83 0.77 8.70 34.71
CA PRO A 83 1.53 8.38 35.92
C PRO A 83 0.68 8.38 37.19
N ALA A 84 1.06 7.57 38.18
CA ALA A 84 0.33 7.45 39.44
C ALA A 84 0.24 8.79 40.20
N ASP A 85 1.26 9.66 40.08
CA ASP A 85 1.27 11.00 40.69
C ASP A 85 0.12 11.91 40.20
N TYR A 86 -0.42 11.63 39.01
CA TYR A 86 -1.60 12.32 38.47
C TYR A 86 -2.88 11.48 38.59
N GLY A 87 -2.86 10.39 39.37
CA GLY A 87 -4.01 9.50 39.59
C GLY A 87 -4.28 8.48 38.49
N GLY A 88 -3.32 8.26 37.57
CA GLY A 88 -3.42 7.23 36.55
C GLY A 88 -2.94 5.86 37.00
N SER A 89 -3.03 4.87 36.09
CA SER A 89 -2.66 3.48 36.39
C SER A 89 -1.18 3.17 36.17
N GLU A 90 -0.41 4.06 35.54
CA GLU A 90 1.02 3.89 35.21
C GLU A 90 1.33 2.55 34.52
N ALA A 91 0.44 2.11 33.65
CA ALA A 91 0.54 0.86 32.91
C ALA A 91 1.03 1.07 31.47
N SER A 92 1.53 0.01 30.86
CA SER A 92 2.08 0.03 29.49
C SER A 92 1.03 0.29 28.41
N PHE A 93 1.49 0.67 27.21
CA PHE A 93 0.62 0.78 26.04
C PHE A 93 0.05 -0.59 25.61
N MET A 94 0.80 -1.67 25.84
CA MET A 94 0.29 -3.02 25.68
C MET A 94 -0.92 -3.29 26.59
N ASN A 95 -0.87 -2.88 27.88
CA ASN A 95 -2.02 -2.99 28.80
C ASN A 95 -3.22 -2.17 28.31
N LEU A 96 -2.98 -0.99 27.74
CA LEU A 96 -4.03 -0.20 27.10
C LEU A 96 -4.67 -0.93 25.90
N CYS A 97 -3.87 -1.52 25.02
CA CYS A 97 -4.38 -2.30 23.88
C CYS A 97 -5.22 -3.50 24.32
N LEU A 98 -4.76 -4.23 25.35
CA LEU A 98 -5.51 -5.34 25.95
C LEU A 98 -6.85 -4.86 26.54
N THR A 99 -6.84 -3.70 27.21
CA THR A 99 -8.05 -3.09 27.78
C THR A 99 -9.08 -2.80 26.69
N ILE A 100 -8.65 -2.16 25.61
CA ILE A 100 -9.51 -1.82 24.47
C ILE A 100 -10.04 -3.10 23.80
N GLU A 101 -9.19 -4.12 23.62
CA GLU A 101 -9.59 -5.41 23.05
C GLU A 101 -10.68 -6.08 23.90
N GLU A 102 -10.45 -6.25 25.21
CA GLU A 102 -11.40 -6.96 26.09
C GLU A 102 -12.74 -6.24 26.21
N LEU A 103 -12.75 -4.90 26.32
CA LEU A 103 -14.00 -4.13 26.31
C LEU A 103 -14.73 -4.27 24.97
N SER A 104 -14.00 -4.26 23.86
CA SER A 104 -14.59 -4.32 22.52
C SER A 104 -15.14 -5.70 22.14
N LYS A 105 -14.73 -6.76 22.84
CA LYS A 105 -15.39 -8.08 22.73
C LYS A 105 -16.84 -8.04 23.20
N VAL A 106 -17.16 -7.13 24.12
CA VAL A 106 -18.51 -6.96 24.66
C VAL A 106 -19.23 -5.80 23.98
N ASP A 107 -18.62 -4.61 23.99
CA ASP A 107 -19.15 -3.43 23.32
C ASP A 107 -18.02 -2.57 22.72
N PRO A 108 -17.88 -2.55 21.38
CA PRO A 108 -16.89 -1.73 20.69
C PRO A 108 -17.01 -0.24 21.03
N VAL A 109 -18.18 0.26 21.44
CA VAL A 109 -18.37 1.67 21.79
C VAL A 109 -17.66 2.03 23.09
N VAL A 110 -17.66 1.13 24.07
CA VAL A 110 -16.94 1.33 25.33
C VAL A 110 -15.43 1.26 25.10
N GLY A 111 -14.99 0.34 24.24
CA GLY A 111 -13.60 0.31 23.77
C GLY A 111 -13.16 1.60 23.09
N LEU A 112 -14.02 2.22 22.26
CA LEU A 112 -13.74 3.51 21.61
C LEU A 112 -13.59 4.66 22.62
N LEU A 113 -14.43 4.69 23.66
CA LEU A 113 -14.33 5.70 24.72
C LEU A 113 -12.97 5.62 25.42
N VAL A 114 -12.54 4.39 25.77
CA VAL A 114 -11.25 4.13 26.39
C VAL A 114 -10.09 4.47 25.46
N ASP A 115 -10.18 4.07 24.18
CA ASP A 115 -9.17 4.40 23.18
C ASP A 115 -8.98 5.91 23.06
N LEU A 116 -10.04 6.65 22.71
CA LEU A 116 -9.94 8.09 22.45
C LEU A 116 -9.42 8.86 23.67
N GLN A 117 -9.89 8.50 24.87
CA GLN A 117 -9.43 9.15 26.08
C GLN A 117 -7.93 8.93 26.29
N ASN A 118 -7.44 7.70 26.16
CA ASN A 118 -6.04 7.37 26.44
C ASN A 118 -5.08 7.73 25.30
N THR A 119 -5.31 7.19 24.10
CA THR A 119 -4.38 7.28 22.97
C THR A 119 -4.38 8.65 22.30
N VAL A 120 -5.45 9.43 22.49
CA VAL A 120 -5.62 10.74 21.86
C VAL A 120 -5.57 11.86 22.89
N VAL A 121 -6.51 11.92 23.82
CA VAL A 121 -6.62 13.06 24.75
C VAL A 121 -5.46 13.06 25.75
N ASN A 122 -5.32 11.99 26.52
CA ASN A 122 -4.29 11.89 27.56
C ASN A 122 -2.89 11.94 26.94
N ASN A 123 -2.66 11.22 25.84
CA ASN A 123 -1.40 11.23 25.10
C ASN A 123 -0.93 12.65 24.77
N VAL A 124 -1.82 13.50 24.26
CA VAL A 124 -1.47 14.88 23.90
C VAL A 124 -1.00 15.68 25.12
N PHE A 125 -1.66 15.55 26.28
CA PHE A 125 -1.20 16.19 27.51
C PHE A 125 0.11 15.59 28.05
N LEU A 126 0.26 14.26 28.02
CA LEU A 126 1.47 13.58 28.48
C LEU A 126 2.71 13.99 27.68
N VAL A 127 2.59 14.00 26.35
CA VAL A 127 3.72 14.23 25.43
C VAL A 127 4.02 15.72 25.23
N HIS A 128 3.00 16.57 25.19
CA HIS A 128 3.14 17.96 24.74
C HIS A 128 2.67 19.01 25.77
N GLY A 129 2.06 18.60 26.87
CA GLY A 129 1.65 19.52 27.94
C GLY A 129 2.83 20.08 28.72
N THR A 130 2.73 21.34 29.14
CA THR A 130 3.63 21.90 30.16
C THR A 130 3.34 21.28 31.54
N ASP A 131 4.22 21.47 32.50
CA ASP A 131 4.01 20.94 33.85
C ASP A 131 2.72 21.49 34.48
N GLU A 132 2.42 22.78 34.30
CA GLU A 132 1.19 23.41 34.80
C GLU A 132 -0.06 22.86 34.09
N GLN A 133 0.03 22.58 32.78
CA GLN A 133 -1.07 21.95 32.05
C GLN A 133 -1.29 20.51 32.53
N LYS A 134 -0.21 19.75 32.77
CA LYS A 134 -0.30 18.38 33.29
C LYS A 134 -0.92 18.34 34.68
N GLU A 135 -0.46 19.19 35.59
CA GLU A 135 -1.01 19.34 36.94
C GLU A 135 -2.50 19.75 36.92
N LYS A 136 -2.91 20.60 35.97
CA LYS A 136 -4.32 21.02 35.83
C LYS A 136 -5.22 19.92 35.28
N TYR A 137 -4.80 19.23 34.20
CA TYR A 137 -5.70 18.39 33.41
C TYR A 137 -5.57 16.89 33.70
N LEU A 138 -4.36 16.33 33.90
CA LEU A 138 -4.20 14.88 34.06
C LEU A 138 -4.94 14.29 35.26
N PRO A 139 -4.99 14.95 36.45
CA PRO A 139 -5.80 14.48 37.57
C PRO A 139 -7.29 14.40 37.24
N ARG A 140 -7.80 15.38 36.49
CA ARG A 140 -9.21 15.40 36.07
C ARG A 140 -9.50 14.35 35.01
N LEU A 141 -8.61 14.20 34.03
CA LEU A 141 -8.70 13.17 32.99
C LEU A 141 -8.58 11.74 33.55
N SER A 142 -8.09 11.60 34.78
CA SER A 142 -8.03 10.33 35.51
C SER A 142 -9.21 10.06 36.43
N ALA A 143 -10.07 11.06 36.68
CA ALA A 143 -11.12 10.97 37.69
C ALA A 143 -12.54 11.26 37.18
N ASP A 144 -12.73 12.37 36.45
CA ASP A 144 -14.08 12.88 36.15
C ASP A 144 -14.25 13.60 34.81
N MET A 145 -13.18 13.80 34.04
CA MET A 145 -13.22 14.58 32.81
C MET A 145 -12.96 13.70 31.59
N ILE A 146 -13.94 13.66 30.68
CA ILE A 146 -13.76 13.16 29.32
C ILE A 146 -13.29 14.29 28.41
N GLY A 147 -12.41 13.98 27.46
CA GLY A 147 -11.97 14.92 26.44
C GLY A 147 -12.42 14.57 25.02
N SER A 148 -12.37 15.57 24.15
CA SER A 148 -12.62 15.43 22.72
C SER A 148 -11.45 15.96 21.89
N PHE A 149 -11.21 15.31 20.75
CA PHE A 149 -10.18 15.70 19.79
C PHE A 149 -10.80 16.36 18.56
N CYS A 150 -10.55 17.65 18.39
CA CYS A 150 -11.27 18.53 17.47
C CYS A 150 -10.41 18.90 16.26
N LEU A 151 -10.19 17.94 15.36
CA LEU A 151 -9.38 18.11 14.15
C LEU A 151 -10.24 18.34 12.89
N SER A 152 -11.09 17.36 12.57
CA SER A 152 -11.81 17.29 11.29
C SER A 152 -12.86 18.38 11.12
N GLU A 153 -13.10 18.76 9.86
CA GLU A 153 -14.15 19.70 9.45
C GLU A 153 -14.89 19.11 8.25
N ALA A 154 -16.04 19.69 7.89
CA ALA A 154 -16.82 19.25 6.73
C ALA A 154 -15.98 19.20 5.43
N GLY A 155 -15.05 20.16 5.27
CA GLY A 155 -14.14 20.23 4.11
C GLY A 155 -12.78 19.54 4.30
N SER A 156 -12.46 19.03 5.50
CA SER A 156 -11.13 18.50 5.84
C SER A 156 -11.22 17.24 6.73
N GLY A 157 -11.47 16.10 6.08
CA GLY A 157 -11.40 14.76 6.68
C GLY A 157 -10.02 14.13 6.46
N SER A 158 -9.86 13.37 5.37
CA SER A 158 -8.55 12.78 4.99
C SER A 158 -7.47 13.84 4.74
N ASP A 159 -7.85 14.97 4.13
CA ASP A 159 -7.00 16.15 4.01
C ASP A 159 -7.11 17.02 5.28
N ALA A 160 -6.74 16.44 6.42
CA ALA A 160 -6.99 17.01 7.74
C ALA A 160 -6.35 18.41 7.93
N PHE A 161 -5.28 18.70 7.19
CA PHE A 161 -4.53 19.96 7.32
C PHE A 161 -5.02 21.07 6.41
N ALA A 162 -6.08 20.83 5.61
CA ALA A 162 -6.80 21.86 4.88
C ALA A 162 -7.85 22.61 5.73
N LEU A 163 -7.86 22.37 7.05
CA LEU A 163 -8.77 22.97 8.02
C LEU A 163 -8.87 24.51 7.89
N LYS A 164 -10.08 25.02 8.11
CA LYS A 164 -10.45 26.44 7.97
C LYS A 164 -10.70 27.12 9.31
N THR A 165 -10.86 26.37 10.40
CA THR A 165 -10.90 26.96 11.75
C THR A 165 -9.65 27.79 11.97
N ARG A 166 -9.83 29.06 12.34
CA ARG A 166 -8.77 30.05 12.51
C ARG A 166 -8.67 30.50 13.95
N ALA A 167 -7.49 30.93 14.35
CA ALA A 167 -7.25 31.50 15.68
C ALA A 167 -6.46 32.81 15.53
N GLU A 168 -7.10 33.92 15.87
CA GLU A 168 -6.53 35.27 15.70
C GLU A 168 -5.99 35.77 17.04
N ALA A 169 -4.73 36.19 17.07
CA ALA A 169 -4.13 36.74 18.29
C ALA A 169 -4.79 38.08 18.65
N SER A 170 -5.07 38.26 19.94
CA SER A 170 -5.44 39.56 20.51
C SER A 170 -4.35 40.61 20.28
N PRO A 171 -4.69 41.92 20.29
CA PRO A 171 -3.71 42.99 20.06
C PRO A 171 -2.50 42.98 21.00
N ASP A 172 -2.69 42.54 22.24
CA ASP A 172 -1.64 42.40 23.26
C ASP A 172 -1.02 40.99 23.32
N GLY A 173 -1.55 40.05 22.53
CA GLY A 173 -1.10 38.66 22.47
C GLY A 173 -1.42 37.82 23.71
N SER A 174 -2.33 38.28 24.58
CA SER A 174 -2.73 37.59 25.81
C SER A 174 -3.62 36.36 25.57
N TYR A 175 -4.45 36.40 24.53
CA TYR A 175 -5.32 35.30 24.11
C TYR A 175 -5.43 35.19 22.59
N TYR A 176 -6.02 34.09 22.11
CA TYR A 176 -6.42 33.86 20.72
C TYR A 176 -7.95 33.76 20.63
N SER A 177 -8.55 34.43 19.64
CA SER A 177 -9.98 34.29 19.30
C SER A 177 -10.14 33.20 18.25
N ILE A 178 -10.80 32.09 18.60
CA ILE A 178 -10.99 30.95 17.70
C ILE A 178 -12.37 31.01 17.06
N THR A 179 -12.41 30.95 15.72
CA THR A 179 -13.65 30.89 14.94
C THR A 179 -13.58 29.81 13.87
N GLY A 180 -14.60 28.95 13.84
CA GLY A 180 -14.70 27.85 12.88
C GLY A 180 -15.72 26.80 13.29
N GLN A 181 -15.73 25.69 12.54
CA GLN A 181 -16.61 24.57 12.81
C GLN A 181 -15.86 23.26 12.63
N LYS A 182 -15.94 22.42 13.65
CA LYS A 182 -15.41 21.06 13.67
C LYS A 182 -16.56 20.07 13.49
N MET A 183 -16.24 18.93 12.89
CA MET A 183 -17.22 17.93 12.49
C MET A 183 -16.75 16.54 12.89
N TRP A 184 -17.72 15.67 13.22
CA TRP A 184 -17.50 14.27 13.61
C TRP A 184 -16.79 14.11 14.96
N ILE A 185 -17.03 15.02 15.91
CA ILE A 185 -16.28 15.03 17.17
C ILE A 185 -16.88 14.04 18.16
N SER A 186 -16.19 12.92 18.33
CA SER A 186 -16.54 11.89 19.32
C SER A 186 -16.44 12.43 20.75
N ASN A 187 -17.32 11.93 21.62
CA ASN A 187 -17.47 12.31 23.04
C ASN A 187 -17.93 13.76 23.29
N ALA A 188 -18.10 14.56 22.25
CA ALA A 188 -18.33 16.00 22.37
C ALA A 188 -19.52 16.39 23.24
N GLU A 189 -20.56 15.57 23.31
CA GLU A 189 -21.73 15.85 24.15
C GLU A 189 -21.38 15.93 25.64
N TYR A 190 -20.43 15.11 26.11
CA TYR A 190 -20.09 14.95 27.53
C TYR A 190 -18.68 15.45 27.89
N SER A 191 -17.86 15.84 26.90
CA SER A 191 -16.50 16.29 27.14
C SER A 191 -16.43 17.57 27.96
N GLY A 192 -15.52 17.57 28.95
CA GLY A 192 -15.17 18.73 29.74
C GLY A 192 -14.04 19.57 29.12
N VAL A 193 -13.26 18.97 28.21
CA VAL A 193 -12.16 19.64 27.50
C VAL A 193 -12.13 19.25 26.02
N TYR A 194 -11.78 20.20 25.17
CA TYR A 194 -11.70 20.03 23.72
C TYR A 194 -10.32 20.45 23.23
N LEU A 195 -9.60 19.53 22.60
CA LEU A 195 -8.31 19.77 21.96
C LEU A 195 -8.54 20.26 20.52
N VAL A 196 -8.61 21.58 20.33
CA VAL A 196 -9.01 22.22 19.08
C VAL A 196 -7.81 22.57 18.21
N PHE A 197 -7.79 22.05 16.99
CA PHE A 197 -6.79 22.40 15.99
C PHE A 197 -7.27 23.57 15.14
N ALA A 198 -6.61 24.72 15.26
CA ALA A 198 -6.95 25.93 14.53
C ALA A 198 -5.69 26.55 13.89
N ASN A 199 -5.88 27.24 12.76
CA ASN A 199 -4.78 27.85 12.02
C ASN A 199 -4.55 29.29 12.48
N VAL A 200 -3.37 29.58 13.03
CA VAL A 200 -2.99 30.95 13.46
C VAL A 200 -2.39 31.78 12.32
N ASP A 201 -2.00 31.12 11.23
CA ASP A 201 -1.40 31.78 10.06
C ASP A 201 -1.71 30.98 8.79
N PRO A 202 -2.89 31.18 8.18
CA PRO A 202 -3.30 30.46 6.97
C PRO A 202 -2.32 30.62 5.80
N SER A 203 -1.53 31.70 5.76
CA SER A 203 -0.53 31.93 4.71
C SER A 203 0.60 30.90 4.74
N LYS A 204 0.85 30.28 5.91
CA LYS A 204 1.83 29.19 6.10
C LYS A 204 1.23 27.79 5.88
N GLY A 205 -0.03 27.70 5.46
CA GLY A 205 -0.74 26.44 5.27
C GLY A 205 -0.75 25.60 6.55
N TYR A 206 -0.43 24.31 6.46
CA TYR A 206 -0.44 23.41 7.61
C TYR A 206 0.53 23.80 8.73
N LYS A 207 1.58 24.58 8.42
CA LYS A 207 2.58 25.04 9.41
C LYS A 207 2.05 26.18 10.30
N GLY A 208 0.85 26.70 10.04
CA GLY A 208 0.15 27.61 10.93
C GLY A 208 -0.81 26.89 11.89
N ILE A 209 -1.03 25.58 11.75
CA ILE A 209 -1.95 24.83 12.63
C ILE A 209 -1.35 24.73 14.03
N THR A 210 -2.16 25.05 15.04
CA THR A 210 -1.82 25.03 16.47
C THR A 210 -2.90 24.25 17.23
N CYS A 211 -2.51 23.54 18.29
CA CYS A 211 -3.42 22.85 19.19
C CYS A 211 -3.78 23.78 20.37
N PHE A 212 -5.06 23.91 20.67
CA PHE A 212 -5.59 24.74 21.75
C PHE A 212 -6.42 23.90 22.71
N ILE A 213 -6.26 24.16 24.00
CA ILE A 213 -7.09 23.58 25.06
C ILE A 213 -8.29 24.50 25.26
N VAL A 214 -9.49 24.00 24.97
CA VAL A 214 -10.75 24.72 25.14
C VAL A 214 -11.58 24.01 26.19
N ASP A 215 -11.79 24.66 27.34
CA ASP A 215 -12.66 24.13 28.39
C ASP A 215 -14.13 24.24 27.96
N ARG A 216 -14.97 23.28 28.35
CA ARG A 216 -16.39 23.19 27.91
C ARG A 216 -17.18 24.47 28.12
N ASP A 217 -16.93 25.17 29.24
CA ASP A 217 -17.72 26.33 29.65
C ASP A 217 -17.19 27.65 29.06
N MET A 218 -16.20 27.60 28.15
CA MET A 218 -15.70 28.80 27.47
C MET A 218 -16.78 29.40 26.56
N GLU A 219 -16.99 30.71 26.70
CA GLU A 219 -17.97 31.46 25.91
C GLU A 219 -17.68 31.34 24.40
N GLY A 220 -18.74 31.10 23.62
CA GLY A 220 -18.68 30.93 22.17
C GLY A 220 -18.44 29.50 21.69
N LEU A 221 -18.20 28.54 22.60
CA LEU A 221 -18.18 27.11 22.28
C LEU A 221 -19.61 26.55 22.31
N GLU A 222 -20.06 26.01 21.18
CA GLU A 222 -21.37 25.38 21.06
C GLU A 222 -21.25 23.95 20.55
N ILE A 223 -21.89 23.02 21.27
CA ILE A 223 -21.96 21.60 20.89
C ILE A 223 -23.31 21.37 20.22
N GLY A 224 -23.28 20.92 18.96
CA GLY A 224 -24.50 20.58 18.24
C GLY A 224 -25.07 19.23 18.66
N LYS A 225 -26.22 18.89 18.07
CA LYS A 225 -26.88 17.60 18.33
C LYS A 225 -26.00 16.43 17.86
N PRO A 226 -26.01 15.29 18.59
CA PRO A 226 -25.33 14.09 18.12
C PRO A 226 -25.84 13.60 16.77
N GLU A 227 -24.92 13.09 15.95
CA GLU A 227 -25.19 12.51 14.63
C GLU A 227 -25.95 11.17 14.74
N GLU A 228 -26.93 10.96 13.85
CA GLU A 228 -27.60 9.67 13.70
C GLU A 228 -26.74 8.70 12.89
N LYS A 229 -26.10 7.75 13.59
CA LYS A 229 -25.10 6.84 13.02
C LYS A 229 -25.63 5.43 12.76
N LEU A 230 -25.03 4.76 11.78
CA LEU A 230 -25.20 3.33 11.48
C LEU A 230 -24.87 2.45 12.70
N GLY A 231 -23.64 2.57 13.19
CA GLY A 231 -23.09 1.85 14.34
C GLY A 231 -22.45 2.82 15.31
N ILE A 232 -21.75 2.27 16.30
CA ILE A 232 -21.14 2.96 17.43
C ILE A 232 -22.08 4.00 18.08
N ARG A 233 -23.36 3.65 18.17
CA ARG A 233 -24.44 4.60 18.40
C ARG A 233 -24.36 5.30 19.75
N ALA A 234 -23.95 4.58 20.79
CA ALA A 234 -23.83 5.10 22.15
C ALA A 234 -22.64 6.07 22.35
N SER A 235 -21.70 6.14 21.41
CA SER A 235 -20.70 7.21 21.41
C SER A 235 -21.34 8.45 20.82
N SER A 236 -21.42 9.53 21.60
CA SER A 236 -21.80 10.83 21.05
C SER A 236 -20.81 11.23 19.95
N THR A 237 -21.33 11.85 18.89
CA THR A 237 -20.54 12.39 17.78
C THR A 237 -21.23 13.67 17.35
N CYS A 238 -20.64 14.83 17.61
CA CYS A 238 -21.32 16.11 17.40
C CYS A 238 -20.51 17.02 16.46
N PRO A 239 -21.17 17.93 15.73
CA PRO A 239 -20.52 19.14 15.27
C PRO A 239 -20.20 20.03 16.47
N VAL A 240 -19.07 20.75 16.38
CA VAL A 240 -18.64 21.72 17.40
C VAL A 240 -18.41 23.05 16.70
N THR A 241 -19.14 24.07 17.12
CA THR A 241 -19.04 25.43 16.57
C THR A 241 -18.26 26.30 17.55
N LEU A 242 -17.29 27.05 17.03
CA LEU A 242 -16.51 28.02 17.78
C LEU A 242 -16.80 29.41 17.20
N THR A 243 -17.35 30.30 18.03
CA THR A 243 -17.68 31.68 17.67
C THR A 243 -16.91 32.63 18.57
N ASP A 244 -15.76 33.11 18.08
CA ASP A 244 -14.87 34.03 18.77
C ASP A 244 -14.49 33.58 20.19
N VAL A 245 -14.21 32.28 20.35
CA VAL A 245 -13.84 31.67 21.63
C VAL A 245 -12.47 32.21 22.05
N LYS A 246 -12.44 32.95 23.17
CA LYS A 246 -11.21 33.56 23.68
C LYS A 246 -10.42 32.55 24.50
N VAL A 247 -9.39 31.99 23.89
CA VAL A 247 -8.50 31.00 24.51
C VAL A 247 -7.22 31.67 24.98
N PRO A 248 -6.89 31.64 26.29
CA PRO A 248 -5.67 32.23 26.81
C PRO A 248 -4.41 31.64 26.15
N LYS A 249 -3.33 32.42 26.08
CA LYS A 249 -2.08 31.98 25.45
C LYS A 249 -1.49 30.73 26.10
N GLU A 250 -1.62 30.60 27.42
CA GLU A 250 -1.21 29.44 28.21
C GLU A 250 -1.99 28.16 27.89
N ASN A 251 -3.11 28.26 27.17
CA ASN A 251 -3.87 27.13 26.67
C ASN A 251 -3.43 26.66 25.27
N ILE A 252 -2.34 27.21 24.72
CA ILE A 252 -1.64 26.58 23.60
C ILE A 252 -0.97 25.32 24.10
N LEU A 253 -1.28 24.18 23.49
CA LEU A 253 -0.68 22.90 23.82
C LEU A 253 0.47 22.59 22.86
N GLY A 254 1.67 22.44 23.42
CA GLY A 254 2.91 22.38 22.67
C GLY A 254 3.33 23.72 22.08
N GLU A 255 3.87 23.71 20.87
CA GLU A 255 4.40 24.91 20.21
C GLU A 255 3.43 25.51 19.18
N LEU A 256 3.41 26.85 19.09
CA LEU A 256 2.69 27.59 18.06
C LEU A 256 3.08 27.12 16.65
N GLY A 257 2.10 26.79 15.81
CA GLY A 257 2.31 26.30 14.44
C GLY A 257 2.80 24.84 14.35
N LYS A 258 2.88 24.10 15.46
CA LYS A 258 3.25 22.67 15.49
C LYS A 258 2.07 21.73 15.74
N GLY A 259 0.83 22.22 15.73
CA GLY A 259 -0.38 21.42 15.92
C GLY A 259 -0.49 20.27 14.91
N TYR A 260 -0.07 20.47 13.65
CA TYR A 260 -0.07 19.37 12.66
C TYR A 260 0.85 18.21 13.04
N LYS A 261 1.96 18.47 13.76
CA LYS A 261 2.87 17.43 14.26
C LYS A 261 2.23 16.67 15.41
N ILE A 262 1.62 17.38 16.36
CA ILE A 262 0.88 16.80 17.47
C ILE A 262 -0.22 15.88 16.92
N ALA A 263 -1.03 16.38 15.99
CA ALA A 263 -2.11 15.60 15.39
C ALA A 263 -1.58 14.30 14.74
N ILE A 264 -0.54 14.36 13.90
CA ILE A 264 -0.05 13.16 13.22
C ILE A 264 0.65 12.18 14.16
N SER A 265 1.39 12.64 15.18
CA SER A 265 2.04 11.75 16.14
C SER A 265 1.02 11.01 16.98
N THR A 266 0.04 11.73 17.52
CA THR A 266 -1.03 11.15 18.34
C THR A 266 -1.87 10.14 17.55
N LEU A 267 -2.27 10.46 16.31
CA LEU A 267 -3.04 9.53 15.47
C LEU A 267 -2.24 8.25 15.08
N ASN A 268 -0.91 8.23 15.21
CA ASN A 268 -0.17 6.99 14.99
C ASN A 268 -0.40 5.98 16.12
N GLU A 269 -0.53 6.46 17.37
CA GLU A 269 -0.88 5.62 18.53
C GLU A 269 -2.37 5.26 18.50
N GLY A 270 -3.25 6.23 18.22
CA GLY A 270 -4.70 6.00 18.07
C GLY A 270 -5.04 4.91 17.05
N ARG A 271 -4.28 4.80 15.94
CA ARG A 271 -4.43 3.68 14.99
C ARG A 271 -4.27 2.30 15.62
N ILE A 272 -3.39 2.12 16.60
CA ILE A 272 -3.21 0.84 17.31
C ILE A 272 -4.38 0.61 18.27
N GLY A 273 -4.86 1.66 18.94
CA GLY A 273 -6.07 1.60 19.76
C GLY A 273 -7.31 1.15 18.97
N ILE A 274 -7.55 1.77 17.81
CA ILE A 274 -8.62 1.38 16.88
C ILE A 274 -8.42 -0.05 16.35
N ALA A 275 -7.17 -0.43 16.07
CA ALA A 275 -6.87 -1.81 15.67
C ALA A 275 -7.24 -2.81 16.77
N SER A 276 -6.98 -2.46 18.04
CA SER A 276 -7.37 -3.25 19.22
C SER A 276 -8.90 -3.29 19.39
N GLN A 277 -9.59 -2.18 19.12
CA GLN A 277 -11.06 -2.13 19.12
C GLN A 277 -11.64 -3.08 18.08
N MET A 278 -11.11 -3.05 16.86
CA MET A 278 -11.56 -3.91 15.76
C MET A 278 -11.21 -5.39 16.00
N LEU A 279 -10.05 -5.67 16.60
CA LEU A 279 -9.68 -7.01 17.03
C LEU A 279 -10.66 -7.56 18.08
N GLY A 280 -10.94 -6.78 19.12
CA GLY A 280 -11.89 -7.15 20.17
C GLY A 280 -13.29 -7.37 19.61
N LEU A 281 -13.77 -6.47 18.75
CA LEU A 281 -15.04 -6.61 18.03
C LEU A 281 -15.11 -7.95 17.27
N ALA A 282 -14.09 -8.25 16.47
CA ALA A 282 -14.01 -9.46 15.68
C ALA A 282 -14.03 -10.72 16.56
N GLN A 283 -13.26 -10.73 17.64
CA GLN A 283 -13.22 -11.82 18.60
C GLN A 283 -14.57 -11.97 19.34
N GLY A 284 -15.18 -10.86 19.76
CA GLY A 284 -16.45 -10.85 20.49
C GLY A 284 -17.60 -11.45 19.71
N VAL A 285 -17.78 -11.01 18.45
CA VAL A 285 -18.85 -11.56 17.59
C VAL A 285 -18.59 -13.02 17.22
N TYR A 286 -17.31 -13.40 17.05
CA TYR A 286 -16.91 -14.79 16.83
C TYR A 286 -17.29 -15.66 18.02
N ASP A 287 -16.87 -15.29 19.23
CA ASP A 287 -17.12 -16.05 20.46
C ASP A 287 -18.62 -16.16 20.79
N GLN A 288 -19.42 -15.14 20.45
CA GLN A 288 -20.88 -15.20 20.61
C GLN A 288 -21.56 -16.10 19.57
N THR A 289 -20.96 -16.24 18.38
CA THR A 289 -21.54 -17.02 17.27
C THR A 289 -21.22 -18.50 17.38
N LEU A 290 -20.00 -18.85 17.76
CA LEU A 290 -19.50 -20.22 17.72
C LEU A 290 -20.33 -21.22 18.56
N PRO A 291 -20.71 -20.93 19.82
CA PRO A 291 -21.55 -21.82 20.62
C PRO A 291 -22.87 -22.16 19.92
N TYR A 292 -23.53 -21.18 19.28
CA TYR A 292 -24.77 -21.41 18.55
C TYR A 292 -24.62 -22.42 17.41
N LEU A 293 -23.44 -22.48 16.76
CA LEU A 293 -23.21 -23.44 15.67
C LEU A 293 -23.21 -24.90 16.16
N PHE A 294 -22.81 -25.14 17.41
CA PHE A 294 -22.80 -26.47 18.01
C PHE A 294 -24.09 -26.82 18.75
N GLU A 295 -24.91 -25.84 19.09
CA GLU A 295 -26.24 -26.05 19.68
C GLU A 295 -27.33 -26.20 18.62
N ARG A 296 -27.27 -25.41 17.54
CA ARG A 296 -28.29 -25.40 16.49
C ARG A 296 -28.16 -26.62 15.59
N GLN A 297 -29.24 -27.37 15.44
CA GLN A 297 -29.29 -28.52 14.53
C GLN A 297 -30.06 -28.21 13.24
N GLN A 298 -29.56 -28.70 12.11
CA GLN A 298 -30.27 -28.84 10.83
C GLN A 298 -29.84 -30.15 10.16
N PHE A 299 -30.69 -30.71 9.29
CA PHE A 299 -30.38 -31.97 8.60
C PHE A 299 -29.93 -33.13 9.53
N GLY A 300 -30.33 -33.12 10.80
CA GLY A 300 -30.00 -34.15 11.80
C GLY A 300 -28.67 -33.98 12.54
N SER A 301 -27.89 -32.91 12.28
CA SER A 301 -26.60 -32.65 12.94
C SER A 301 -26.47 -31.20 13.39
N PRO A 302 -25.61 -30.88 14.38
CA PRO A 302 -25.18 -29.52 14.65
C PRO A 302 -24.65 -28.82 13.39
N ILE A 303 -25.04 -27.57 13.15
CA ILE A 303 -24.66 -26.86 11.92
C ILE A 303 -23.14 -26.60 11.83
N GLY A 304 -22.44 -26.56 12.96
CA GLY A 304 -20.98 -26.47 13.05
C GLY A 304 -20.24 -27.70 12.52
N GLU A 305 -20.92 -28.84 12.33
CA GLU A 305 -20.30 -30.05 11.76
C GLU A 305 -20.27 -30.06 10.22
N PHE A 306 -20.98 -29.13 9.56
CA PHE A 306 -20.96 -29.05 8.10
C PHE A 306 -19.66 -28.46 7.59
N GLN A 307 -18.92 -29.18 6.75
CA GLN A 307 -17.61 -28.76 6.23
C GLN A 307 -17.55 -27.33 5.71
N ALA A 308 -18.58 -26.87 4.99
CA ALA A 308 -18.66 -25.50 4.48
C ALA A 308 -18.71 -24.44 5.59
N MET A 309 -19.32 -24.76 6.74
CA MET A 309 -19.33 -23.91 7.93
C MET A 309 -17.97 -23.97 8.64
N GLN A 310 -17.36 -25.16 8.69
CA GLN A 310 -16.03 -25.37 9.29
C GLN A 310 -14.96 -24.51 8.64
N HIS A 311 -14.93 -24.47 7.31
CA HIS A 311 -13.99 -23.62 6.60
C HIS A 311 -14.17 -22.13 6.92
N GLN A 312 -15.42 -21.67 7.06
CA GLN A 312 -15.72 -20.25 7.34
C GLN A 312 -15.28 -19.82 8.74
N TYR A 313 -15.62 -20.59 9.79
CA TYR A 313 -15.19 -20.22 11.14
C TYR A 313 -13.68 -20.46 11.35
N ALA A 314 -13.06 -21.37 10.59
CA ALA A 314 -11.61 -21.54 10.61
C ALA A 314 -10.88 -20.37 9.93
N GLU A 315 -11.40 -19.86 8.81
CA GLU A 315 -10.86 -18.68 8.14
C GLU A 315 -10.98 -17.43 9.03
N ALA A 316 -12.13 -17.25 9.69
CA ALA A 316 -12.30 -16.15 10.65
C ALA A 316 -11.31 -16.25 11.83
N ALA A 317 -11.06 -17.46 12.37
CA ALA A 317 -10.07 -17.64 13.43
C ALA A 317 -8.64 -17.30 12.98
N LEU A 318 -8.26 -17.69 11.75
CA LEU A 318 -6.97 -17.33 11.15
C LEU A 318 -6.81 -15.80 11.02
N ASP A 319 -7.83 -15.15 10.49
CA ASP A 319 -7.85 -13.70 10.27
C ASP A 319 -7.72 -12.94 11.61
N ILE A 320 -8.46 -13.37 12.64
CA ILE A 320 -8.41 -12.77 13.98
C ILE A 320 -7.02 -12.93 14.61
N GLU A 321 -6.43 -14.13 14.54
CA GLU A 321 -5.08 -14.36 15.09
C GLU A 321 -4.03 -13.52 14.35
N THR A 322 -4.15 -13.40 13.02
CA THR A 322 -3.25 -12.55 12.23
C THR A 322 -3.37 -11.08 12.64
N ALA A 323 -4.59 -10.58 12.83
CA ALA A 323 -4.82 -9.23 13.34
C ALA A 323 -4.23 -9.02 14.75
N ARG A 324 -4.41 -10.00 15.65
CA ARG A 324 -3.85 -9.95 17.01
C ARG A 324 -2.34 -9.79 17.01
N LEU A 325 -1.64 -10.59 16.21
CA LEU A 325 -0.18 -10.51 16.10
C LEU A 325 0.28 -9.15 15.57
N LEU A 326 -0.43 -8.56 14.60
CA LEU A 326 -0.10 -7.22 14.10
C LEU A 326 -0.30 -6.13 15.15
N VAL A 327 -1.43 -6.16 15.87
CA VAL A 327 -1.76 -5.20 16.93
C VAL A 327 -0.74 -5.27 18.05
N TYR A 328 -0.50 -6.47 18.58
CA TYR A 328 0.42 -6.66 19.70
C TYR A 328 1.85 -6.27 19.31
N ASN A 329 2.27 -6.55 18.06
CA ASN A 329 3.61 -6.18 17.63
C ASN A 329 3.75 -4.67 17.53
N ALA A 330 2.75 -3.96 17.01
CA ALA A 330 2.74 -2.50 16.98
C ALA A 330 2.79 -1.91 18.39
N ALA A 331 2.03 -2.47 19.34
CA ALA A 331 2.04 -2.04 20.73
C ALA A 331 3.42 -2.24 21.39
N ARG A 332 4.03 -3.44 21.23
CA ARG A 332 5.37 -3.73 21.75
C ARG A 332 6.46 -2.83 21.16
N LEU A 333 6.37 -2.51 19.86
CA LEU A 333 7.29 -1.57 19.22
C LEU A 333 7.18 -0.17 19.85
N LYS A 334 5.95 0.30 20.13
CA LYS A 334 5.70 1.57 20.82
C LYS A 334 6.28 1.56 22.23
N ASP A 335 5.99 0.54 23.04
CA ASP A 335 6.53 0.41 24.40
C ASP A 335 8.07 0.37 24.41
N ALA A 336 8.68 -0.26 23.41
CA ALA A 336 10.12 -0.33 23.27
C ALA A 336 10.77 0.96 22.69
N GLY A 337 9.99 2.02 22.43
CA GLY A 337 10.48 3.26 21.81
C GLY A 337 10.99 3.09 20.38
N GLN A 338 10.57 2.04 19.68
CA GLN A 338 10.99 1.73 18.31
C GLN A 338 10.03 2.35 17.28
N PRO A 339 10.48 2.58 16.03
CA PRO A 339 9.60 3.02 14.96
C PRO A 339 8.43 2.05 14.74
N PHE A 340 7.20 2.52 14.95
CA PHE A 340 5.99 1.68 14.87
C PHE A 340 4.96 2.18 13.86
N VAL A 341 5.16 3.34 13.23
CA VAL A 341 4.13 4.02 12.39
C VAL A 341 3.65 3.13 11.24
N LYS A 342 4.55 2.39 10.58
CA LYS A 342 4.20 1.45 9.52
C LYS A 342 3.34 0.30 10.06
N GLN A 343 3.73 -0.27 11.19
CA GLN A 343 3.08 -1.40 11.84
C GLN A 343 1.70 -0.99 12.39
N ALA A 344 1.56 0.22 12.94
CA ALA A 344 0.27 0.77 13.36
C ALA A 344 -0.71 0.91 12.18
N ALA A 345 -0.24 1.46 11.04
CA ALA A 345 -1.07 1.57 9.84
C ALA A 345 -1.47 0.18 9.29
N MET A 346 -0.55 -0.80 9.29
CA MET A 346 -0.83 -2.18 8.91
C MET A 346 -1.85 -2.84 9.83
N ALA A 347 -1.67 -2.72 11.15
CA ALA A 347 -2.57 -3.29 12.15
C ALA A 347 -3.98 -2.71 12.01
N LYS A 348 -4.13 -1.39 11.94
CA LYS A 348 -5.43 -0.72 11.78
C LYS A 348 -6.13 -1.13 10.50
N LEU A 349 -5.42 -1.15 9.37
CA LEU A 349 -5.97 -1.55 8.08
C LEU A 349 -6.43 -3.01 8.09
N HIS A 350 -5.60 -3.92 8.63
CA HIS A 350 -5.92 -5.34 8.62
C HIS A 350 -7.04 -5.66 9.62
N ALA A 351 -6.92 -5.22 10.87
CA ALA A 351 -7.92 -5.48 11.91
C ALA A 351 -9.31 -4.94 11.54
N SER A 352 -9.41 -3.74 10.94
CA SER A 352 -10.71 -3.21 10.48
C SER A 352 -11.35 -4.05 9.37
N ARG A 353 -10.56 -4.57 8.43
CA ARG A 353 -11.07 -5.49 7.38
C ARG A 353 -11.51 -6.82 7.97
N VAL A 354 -10.73 -7.36 8.92
CA VAL A 354 -11.06 -8.60 9.64
C VAL A 354 -12.35 -8.43 10.42
N ALA A 355 -12.51 -7.34 11.18
CA ALA A 355 -13.73 -7.04 11.93
C ALA A 355 -14.98 -7.03 11.05
N GLU A 356 -14.94 -6.31 9.93
CA GLU A 356 -16.08 -6.25 9.00
C GLU A 356 -16.39 -7.62 8.38
N LYS A 357 -15.36 -8.35 7.90
CA LYS A 357 -15.51 -9.68 7.31
C LYS A 357 -16.08 -10.67 8.32
N THR A 358 -15.50 -10.75 9.51
CA THR A 358 -15.90 -11.66 10.58
C THR A 358 -17.31 -11.36 11.05
N ALA A 359 -17.65 -10.10 11.33
CA ALA A 359 -18.99 -9.74 11.77
C ALA A 359 -20.06 -10.06 10.70
N SER A 360 -19.75 -9.77 9.44
CA SER A 360 -20.62 -10.14 8.31
C SER A 360 -20.84 -11.65 8.21
N LYS A 361 -19.77 -12.44 8.29
CA LYS A 361 -19.87 -13.91 8.27
C LYS A 361 -20.56 -14.48 9.48
N CYS A 362 -20.39 -13.91 10.66
CA CYS A 362 -21.12 -14.34 11.84
C CYS A 362 -22.63 -14.18 11.68
N ILE A 363 -23.11 -13.11 11.04
CA ILE A 363 -24.54 -12.96 10.70
C ILE A 363 -24.99 -14.08 9.77
N GLU A 364 -24.22 -14.39 8.72
CA GLU A 364 -24.53 -15.47 7.78
C GLU A 364 -24.56 -16.85 8.48
N LEU A 365 -23.59 -17.12 9.37
CA LEU A 365 -23.47 -18.38 10.11
C LEU A 365 -24.64 -18.58 11.11
N LEU A 366 -25.10 -17.50 11.73
CA LEU A 366 -26.30 -17.51 12.57
C LEU A 366 -27.60 -17.65 11.74
N GLY A 367 -27.57 -17.25 10.47
CA GLY A 367 -28.73 -17.24 9.58
C GLY A 367 -29.76 -16.20 10.02
N GLY A 368 -31.05 -16.54 9.92
CA GLY A 368 -32.14 -15.60 10.17
C GLY A 368 -32.09 -14.90 11.53
N ILE A 369 -31.62 -15.57 12.60
CA ILE A 369 -31.52 -14.96 13.93
C ILE A 369 -30.40 -13.92 14.02
N GLY A 370 -29.32 -14.08 13.25
CA GLY A 370 -28.20 -13.14 13.19
C GLY A 370 -28.58 -11.79 12.57
N PHE A 371 -29.63 -11.77 11.74
CA PHE A 371 -30.20 -10.55 11.16
C PHE A 371 -31.20 -9.84 12.09
N THR A 372 -31.52 -10.45 13.24
CA THR A 372 -32.37 -9.84 14.26
C THR A 372 -31.51 -9.18 15.33
N LYS A 373 -32.09 -8.23 16.06
CA LYS A 373 -31.41 -7.61 17.22
C LYS A 373 -31.22 -8.58 18.40
N TYR A 374 -31.75 -9.80 18.36
CA TYR A 374 -31.76 -10.71 19.52
C TYR A 374 -30.36 -11.12 19.98
N LEU A 375 -29.45 -11.49 19.07
CA LEU A 375 -28.08 -11.91 19.42
C LEU A 375 -27.03 -10.81 19.27
N LEU A 376 -27.42 -9.57 18.95
CA LEU A 376 -26.52 -8.43 18.72
C LEU A 376 -25.43 -8.61 17.65
N ALA A 377 -25.35 -9.73 16.93
CA ALA A 377 -24.42 -9.91 15.81
C ALA A 377 -24.55 -8.80 14.75
N GLU A 378 -25.79 -8.35 14.48
CA GLU A 378 -26.07 -7.19 13.63
C GLU A 378 -25.44 -5.89 14.15
N LYS A 379 -25.38 -5.69 15.47
CA LYS A 379 -24.71 -4.54 16.11
C LYS A 379 -23.22 -4.58 15.84
N PHE A 380 -22.56 -5.72 16.06
CA PHE A 380 -21.14 -5.87 15.75
C PHE A 380 -20.82 -5.54 14.28
N TYR A 381 -21.68 -5.95 13.34
CA TYR A 381 -21.49 -5.60 11.92
C TYR A 381 -21.64 -4.10 11.65
N ARG A 382 -22.68 -3.46 12.21
CA ARG A 382 -22.85 -2.00 12.10
C ARG A 382 -21.66 -1.25 12.69
N ASP A 383 -21.17 -1.70 13.84
CA ASP A 383 -20.06 -1.08 14.56
C ASP A 383 -18.72 -1.31 13.83
N ALA A 384 -18.52 -2.45 13.17
CA ALA A 384 -17.28 -2.75 12.45
C ALA A 384 -17.03 -1.80 11.26
N LYS A 385 -18.10 -1.29 10.64
CA LYS A 385 -17.98 -0.50 9.41
C LYS A 385 -17.18 0.79 9.59
N ILE A 386 -17.27 1.42 10.77
CA ILE A 386 -16.54 2.66 11.06
C ILE A 386 -15.02 2.43 11.13
N GLY A 387 -14.60 1.19 11.43
CA GLY A 387 -13.21 0.71 11.45
C GLY A 387 -12.39 1.13 10.23
N ALA A 388 -13.00 1.13 9.05
CA ALA A 388 -12.36 1.46 7.78
C ALA A 388 -12.29 2.98 7.48
N ILE A 389 -12.88 3.83 8.33
CA ILE A 389 -13.18 5.24 8.04
C ILE A 389 -12.44 6.21 8.97
N TYR A 390 -12.77 6.22 10.26
CA TYR A 390 -12.16 7.14 11.25
C TYR A 390 -10.66 6.86 11.45
N GLU A 391 -9.93 7.76 12.12
CA GLU A 391 -8.51 7.55 12.48
C GLU A 391 -7.62 7.25 11.24
N GLY A 392 -8.02 7.84 10.11
CA GLY A 392 -7.48 7.59 8.78
C GLY A 392 -8.15 6.41 8.08
N THR A 393 -8.78 6.69 6.94
CA THR A 393 -9.44 5.67 6.12
C THR A 393 -8.48 4.58 5.68
N SER A 394 -9.00 3.42 5.25
CA SER A 394 -8.17 2.34 4.68
C SER A 394 -7.22 2.81 3.58
N ASN A 395 -7.62 3.79 2.77
CA ASN A 395 -6.75 4.38 1.74
C ASN A 395 -5.63 5.23 2.36
N MET A 396 -5.92 6.00 3.41
CA MET A 396 -4.89 6.75 4.13
C MET A 396 -3.87 5.83 4.82
N GLN A 397 -4.32 4.68 5.34
CA GLN A 397 -3.39 3.66 5.86
C GLN A 397 -2.50 3.11 4.74
N LEU A 398 -3.08 2.76 3.59
CA LEU A 398 -2.32 2.29 2.42
C LEU A 398 -1.32 3.35 1.93
N THR A 399 -1.70 4.62 1.87
CA THR A 399 -0.80 5.72 1.51
C THR A 399 0.36 5.83 2.49
N THR A 400 0.10 5.71 3.80
CA THR A 400 1.14 5.74 4.84
C THR A 400 2.10 4.56 4.70
N ILE A 401 1.56 3.35 4.51
CA ILE A 401 2.35 2.13 4.31
C ILE A 401 3.22 2.27 3.05
N ALA A 402 2.63 2.66 1.92
CA ALA A 402 3.33 2.81 0.65
C ALA A 402 4.46 3.83 0.74
N LYS A 403 4.24 4.94 1.44
CA LYS A 403 5.26 5.96 1.67
C LYS A 403 6.45 5.38 2.46
N LEU A 404 6.19 4.74 3.59
CA LEU A 404 7.25 4.21 4.47
C LEU A 404 8.02 3.06 3.81
N VAL A 405 7.32 2.17 3.10
CA VAL A 405 7.97 1.14 2.28
C VAL A 405 8.85 1.78 1.20
N SER A 406 8.36 2.79 0.49
CA SER A 406 9.17 3.46 -0.53
C SER A 406 10.43 4.12 0.05
N GLU A 407 10.37 4.68 1.25
CA GLU A 407 11.51 5.30 1.93
C GLU A 407 12.58 4.26 2.30
N GLU A 408 12.17 3.08 2.81
CA GLU A 408 13.07 1.96 3.15
C GLU A 408 13.91 1.48 1.96
N TYR A 409 13.33 1.42 0.76
CA TYR A 409 14.06 0.96 -0.43
C TYR A 409 14.82 2.07 -1.16
N LYS A 410 14.43 3.34 -0.96
CA LYS A 410 15.22 4.48 -1.46
C LYS A 410 16.51 4.65 -0.67
N SER A 411 16.50 4.49 0.65
CA SER A 411 17.73 4.58 1.45
C SER A 411 18.74 3.49 1.11
N LEU A 412 18.28 2.25 0.86
CA LEU A 412 19.12 1.13 0.43
C LEU A 412 19.84 1.40 -0.90
N PHE A 413 19.21 2.11 -1.83
CA PHE A 413 19.83 2.49 -3.09
C PHE A 413 20.99 3.48 -2.90
N PHE A 414 20.85 4.44 -1.97
CA PHE A 414 21.92 5.42 -1.68
C PHE A 414 23.07 4.82 -0.88
N GLU A 415 22.79 3.99 0.14
CA GLU A 415 23.83 3.33 0.95
C GLU A 415 24.63 2.32 0.12
N GLY A 416 23.96 1.52 -0.73
CA GLY A 416 24.62 0.60 -1.65
C GLY A 416 25.48 1.30 -2.70
N PHE A 417 25.08 2.50 -3.14
CA PHE A 417 25.86 3.33 -4.06
C PHE A 417 27.11 3.90 -3.39
N THR A 418 27.02 4.37 -2.15
CA THR A 418 28.17 4.87 -1.38
C THR A 418 29.19 3.78 -1.03
N ASP A 419 28.73 2.58 -0.64
CA ASP A 419 29.62 1.47 -0.31
C ASP A 419 30.32 0.91 -1.55
N GLN A 420 29.64 0.85 -2.70
CA GLN A 420 30.27 0.46 -3.96
C GLN A 420 31.30 1.48 -4.46
N ILE A 421 31.11 2.76 -4.18
CA ILE A 421 32.09 3.82 -4.51
C ILE A 421 33.30 3.76 -3.56
N ALA A 422 33.07 3.56 -2.26
CA ALA A 422 34.13 3.41 -1.26
C ALA A 422 34.99 2.15 -1.52
N ALA A 423 34.37 1.03 -1.90
CA ALA A 423 35.07 -0.22 -2.21
C ALA A 423 35.94 -0.14 -3.49
N ARG A 424 35.70 0.82 -4.37
CA ARG A 424 36.44 1.00 -5.64
C ARG A 424 37.63 1.96 -5.55
N GLY A 425 37.97 2.46 -4.36
CA GLY A 425 39.22 3.21 -4.14
C GLY A 425 39.36 4.49 -4.96
N ALA A 426 38.24 5.13 -5.34
CA ALA A 426 38.28 6.37 -6.10
C ALA A 426 38.80 7.53 -5.23
N PRO A 427 39.80 8.32 -5.69
CA PRO A 427 40.36 9.40 -4.90
C PRO A 427 39.32 10.50 -4.64
N MET A 428 39.31 11.03 -3.42
CA MET A 428 38.39 12.03 -2.84
C MET A 428 38.11 13.27 -3.73
N MET A 429 38.97 13.55 -4.71
CA MET A 429 38.83 14.63 -5.70
C MET A 429 37.74 14.35 -6.76
N SER A 430 37.49 13.09 -7.11
CA SER A 430 36.42 12.71 -8.05
C SER A 430 35.03 12.83 -7.41
N LEU A 431 34.96 12.65 -6.08
CA LEU A 431 33.74 12.82 -5.29
C LEU A 431 33.30 14.29 -5.26
N LEU A 432 34.25 15.23 -5.18
CA LEU A 432 33.98 16.68 -5.22
C LEU A 432 33.47 17.14 -6.59
N PHE A 433 33.92 16.54 -7.68
CA PHE A 433 33.43 16.88 -9.03
C PHE A 433 32.03 16.35 -9.31
N VAL A 434 31.68 15.16 -8.81
CA VAL A 434 30.32 14.64 -8.93
C VAL A 434 29.37 15.37 -7.98
N PHE A 435 29.77 15.64 -6.73
CA PHE A 435 28.99 16.50 -5.84
C PHE A 435 28.88 17.94 -6.37
N ALA A 436 29.93 18.52 -6.93
CA ALA A 436 29.85 19.84 -7.56
C ALA A 436 28.98 19.81 -8.83
N ALA A 437 29.03 18.76 -9.65
CA ALA A 437 28.16 18.65 -10.82
C ALA A 437 26.69 18.46 -10.43
N THR A 438 26.39 17.66 -9.39
CA THR A 438 25.02 17.48 -8.88
C THR A 438 24.54 18.71 -8.11
N PHE A 439 25.41 19.41 -7.37
CA PHE A 439 25.10 20.67 -6.70
C PHE A 439 24.95 21.82 -7.70
N ILE A 440 25.74 21.86 -8.78
CA ILE A 440 25.56 22.81 -9.89
C ILE A 440 24.25 22.50 -10.63
N LEU A 441 23.94 21.23 -10.92
CA LEU A 441 22.66 20.83 -11.55
C LEU A 441 21.44 21.06 -10.64
N CYS A 442 21.60 21.05 -9.32
CA CYS A 442 20.52 21.36 -8.36
C CYS A 442 20.46 22.83 -7.92
N CYS A 443 21.52 23.64 -8.14
CA CYS A 443 21.60 25.03 -7.68
C CYS A 443 21.82 26.07 -8.78
N THR A 444 21.93 25.69 -10.07
CA THR A 444 21.85 26.66 -11.17
C THR A 444 20.47 26.65 -11.81
N ASP A 445 19.48 27.18 -11.08
CA ASP A 445 18.20 27.62 -11.63
C ASP A 445 18.05 29.16 -11.59
N GLU A 446 19.14 29.92 -11.38
CA GLU A 446 19.05 31.38 -11.24
C GLU A 446 20.02 32.25 -12.09
N THR A 447 20.90 31.72 -12.94
CA THR A 447 21.86 32.60 -13.68
C THR A 447 21.97 32.40 -15.19
N ILE A 448 20.96 31.80 -15.85
CA ILE A 448 20.83 31.89 -17.32
C ILE A 448 19.47 32.54 -17.68
N ALA A 449 19.09 33.61 -16.98
CA ALA A 449 17.91 34.41 -17.28
C ALA A 449 18.23 35.69 -18.09
N GLY A 450 19.27 35.66 -18.94
CA GLY A 450 19.73 36.85 -19.68
C GLY A 450 19.91 36.69 -21.19
N LYS A 451 19.69 35.51 -21.77
CA LYS A 451 19.95 35.29 -23.21
C LYS A 451 18.89 34.54 -24.01
N TYR A 452 17.82 34.07 -23.36
CA TYR A 452 16.70 33.46 -24.04
C TYR A 452 15.41 33.98 -23.39
N PRO A 453 14.48 34.56 -24.16
CA PRO A 453 13.21 34.96 -23.61
C PRO A 453 12.42 33.70 -23.23
N VAL A 454 11.46 33.88 -22.34
CA VAL A 454 10.46 32.92 -21.86
C VAL A 454 10.90 32.07 -20.66
N GLY A 455 10.60 32.61 -19.47
CA GLY A 455 10.66 31.91 -18.19
C GLY A 455 9.43 31.01 -17.94
N PRO A 456 9.47 30.20 -16.86
CA PRO A 456 8.60 29.05 -16.65
C PRO A 456 7.29 29.49 -15.99
N ASN A 457 6.14 29.18 -16.59
CA ASN A 457 4.89 29.03 -15.85
C ASN A 457 3.78 28.33 -16.64
N ARG A 458 3.05 27.49 -15.89
CA ARG A 458 1.68 27.00 -16.08
C ARG A 458 1.43 25.80 -16.99
N LEU A 459 1.45 24.64 -16.33
CA LEU A 459 0.37 23.65 -16.36
C LEU A 459 -1.00 24.35 -16.58
N LEU A 460 -1.76 23.81 -17.55
CA LEU A 460 -3.19 24.05 -17.85
C LEU A 460 -3.54 25.36 -18.58
N GLY A 461 -3.76 25.24 -19.91
CA GLY A 461 -4.77 26.03 -20.62
C GLY A 461 -4.28 27.20 -21.48
N THR A 462 -3.99 26.90 -22.75
CA THR A 462 -4.14 27.72 -23.98
C THR A 462 -3.84 29.22 -23.94
N CYS A 463 -2.80 29.62 -24.69
CA CYS A 463 -2.79 30.73 -25.65
C CYS A 463 -1.53 30.56 -26.53
N LEU A 464 -1.61 29.67 -27.51
CA LEU A 464 -0.55 29.52 -28.50
C LEU A 464 -0.77 30.58 -29.59
N ASP A 465 0.33 31.21 -29.99
CA ASP A 465 0.39 32.19 -31.07
C ASP A 465 -0.27 31.65 -32.35
N ALA A 466 -1.09 32.49 -32.99
CA ALA A 466 -1.85 32.14 -34.19
C ALA A 466 -0.95 31.71 -35.36
N GLU A 467 0.27 32.24 -35.48
CA GLU A 467 1.24 31.81 -36.49
C GLU A 467 1.82 30.42 -36.19
N TRP A 468 2.21 30.16 -34.93
CA TRP A 468 2.68 28.83 -34.53
C TRP A 468 1.62 27.75 -34.69
N VAL A 469 0.36 28.07 -34.34
CA VAL A 469 -0.77 27.15 -34.49
C VAL A 469 -1.05 26.89 -35.96
N THR A 470 -1.08 27.92 -36.81
CA THR A 470 -1.28 27.77 -38.26
C THR A 470 -0.17 26.93 -38.91
N LYS A 471 1.08 27.10 -38.44
CA LYS A 471 2.22 26.30 -38.90
C LYS A 471 2.08 24.83 -38.50
N MET A 472 1.75 24.55 -37.23
CA MET A 472 1.58 23.16 -36.76
C MET A 472 0.34 22.48 -37.35
N GLU A 473 -0.75 23.24 -37.59
CA GLU A 473 -1.95 22.76 -38.27
C GLU A 473 -1.68 22.43 -39.75
N SER A 474 -0.84 23.23 -40.41
CA SER A 474 -0.32 22.95 -41.76
C SER A 474 0.58 21.72 -41.79
N GLU A 475 1.47 21.55 -40.80
CA GLU A 475 2.42 20.42 -40.73
C GLU A 475 1.72 19.10 -40.35
N ARG A 476 0.58 19.16 -39.66
CA ARG A 476 -0.17 17.99 -39.16
C ARG A 476 -1.47 17.71 -39.93
N GLY A 477 -1.86 18.58 -40.86
CA GLY A 477 -3.05 18.41 -41.71
C GLY A 477 -4.39 18.60 -41.00
N VAL A 478 -4.44 19.42 -39.94
CA VAL A 478 -5.65 19.64 -39.12
C VAL A 478 -6.41 20.88 -39.61
N SER A 479 -7.71 20.75 -39.90
CA SER A 479 -8.55 21.82 -40.45
C SER A 479 -9.18 22.69 -39.34
N SER A 480 -9.28 24.00 -39.58
CA SER A 480 -9.88 24.97 -38.66
C SER A 480 -11.38 24.76 -38.40
N GLN A 481 -12.06 23.88 -39.15
CA GLN A 481 -13.47 23.52 -38.94
C GLN A 481 -13.69 22.53 -37.78
N GLU A 482 -12.63 22.00 -37.15
CA GLU A 482 -12.72 20.99 -36.08
C GLU A 482 -12.79 21.58 -34.66
N ARG A 483 -13.01 22.89 -34.54
CA ARG A 483 -13.17 23.62 -33.28
C ARG A 483 -14.58 24.16 -33.11
N ASP A 484 -15.07 24.22 -31.87
CA ASP A 484 -16.30 24.96 -31.56
C ASP A 484 -16.08 26.48 -31.70
N SER A 485 -17.16 27.26 -31.60
CA SER A 485 -17.13 28.72 -31.67
C SER A 485 -16.34 29.40 -30.55
N SER A 486 -15.83 28.63 -29.57
CA SER A 486 -14.95 29.09 -28.49
C SER A 486 -13.50 28.61 -28.68
N GLY A 487 -13.17 27.99 -29.82
CA GLY A 487 -11.82 27.55 -30.18
C GLY A 487 -11.39 26.19 -29.61
N ARG A 488 -12.30 25.43 -28.99
CA ARG A 488 -11.98 24.13 -28.39
C ARG A 488 -12.16 22.99 -29.40
N LEU A 489 -11.20 22.07 -29.44
CA LEU A 489 -11.28 20.84 -30.24
C LEU A 489 -12.39 19.94 -29.69
N VAL A 490 -13.40 19.65 -30.49
CA VAL A 490 -14.65 19.10 -29.97
C VAL A 490 -14.58 17.59 -29.71
N ARG A 491 -13.60 16.84 -30.25
CA ARG A 491 -13.54 15.36 -30.07
C ARG A 491 -12.11 14.76 -30.15
N PRO A 492 -11.38 14.58 -29.03
CA PRO A 492 -9.95 14.25 -29.12
C PRO A 492 -9.58 12.75 -29.12
N PHE A 493 -10.48 11.79 -28.84
CA PHE A 493 -10.04 10.39 -28.59
C PHE A 493 -10.85 9.25 -29.23
N MET A 494 -11.77 9.49 -30.17
CA MET A 494 -12.62 8.39 -30.69
C MET A 494 -12.73 8.27 -32.22
N GLN A 495 -11.70 8.63 -33.01
CA GLN A 495 -11.77 8.41 -34.46
C GLN A 495 -10.45 8.13 -35.19
N ALA A 496 -9.39 7.67 -34.52
CA ALA A 496 -8.18 7.16 -35.21
C ALA A 496 -8.27 5.67 -35.61
N ALA A 497 -9.35 4.97 -35.28
CA ALA A 497 -9.51 3.56 -35.63
C ALA A 497 -10.15 3.32 -37.01
N LEU A 498 -10.73 4.34 -37.68
CA LEU A 498 -11.54 4.09 -38.89
C LEU A 498 -11.53 5.26 -39.90
N LYS A 499 -10.62 5.21 -40.90
CA LYS A 499 -10.60 5.82 -42.28
C LYS A 499 -9.18 6.36 -42.58
N TYR A 500 -8.38 5.88 -43.54
CA TYR A 500 -8.56 5.85 -45.02
C TYR A 500 -7.85 4.62 -45.70
N PRO A 501 -7.70 4.53 -47.04
CA PRO A 501 -8.44 3.67 -47.98
C PRO A 501 -7.67 2.41 -48.45
N ARG A 502 -8.42 1.43 -48.97
CA ARG A 502 -7.89 0.18 -49.57
C ARG A 502 -7.45 0.43 -51.01
N TYR A 503 -6.26 -0.02 -51.38
CA TYR A 503 -5.85 -0.19 -52.79
C TYR A 503 -6.08 -1.65 -53.21
N THR A 504 -6.78 -1.85 -54.32
CA THR A 504 -6.97 -3.18 -54.93
C THR A 504 -5.97 -3.33 -56.08
N VAL A 505 -5.13 -4.37 -56.04
CA VAL A 505 -4.27 -4.76 -57.17
C VAL A 505 -4.95 -5.93 -57.89
N ASN A 506 -5.19 -5.79 -59.19
CA ASN A 506 -5.76 -6.87 -60.01
C ASN A 506 -4.64 -7.83 -60.45
N ASP A 507 -4.36 -8.86 -59.64
CA ASP A 507 -3.51 -10.00 -60.02
C ASP A 507 -4.37 -11.26 -60.19
N ILE A 508 -4.30 -11.87 -61.38
CA ILE A 508 -5.10 -13.04 -61.76
C ILE A 508 -4.83 -14.27 -60.87
N ARG A 509 -3.74 -14.28 -60.11
CA ARG A 509 -3.36 -15.33 -59.13
C ARG A 509 -4.04 -15.19 -57.76
N THR A 510 -4.81 -14.13 -57.54
CA THR A 510 -5.53 -13.85 -56.29
C THR A 510 -7.06 -13.85 -56.45
N ALA A 511 -7.57 -14.29 -57.61
CA ALA A 511 -8.99 -14.41 -57.84
C ALA A 511 -9.60 -15.48 -56.89
N ALA A 512 -10.67 -15.12 -56.19
CA ALA A 512 -11.37 -16.05 -55.31
C ALA A 512 -11.92 -17.24 -56.13
N GLY A 513 -11.50 -18.46 -55.77
CA GLY A 513 -12.01 -19.70 -56.38
C GLY A 513 -10.96 -20.62 -57.03
N THR A 514 -9.68 -20.25 -57.05
CA THR A 514 -8.60 -21.16 -57.50
C THR A 514 -8.21 -22.13 -56.39
N ALA A 515 -8.48 -23.42 -56.58
CA ALA A 515 -7.93 -24.48 -55.75
C ALA A 515 -6.44 -24.66 -56.04
N TYR A 516 -5.60 -24.66 -55.00
CA TYR A 516 -4.19 -24.98 -55.13
C TYR A 516 -4.03 -26.48 -55.38
N THR A 517 -3.46 -26.85 -56.53
CA THR A 517 -3.06 -28.23 -56.85
C THR A 517 -1.55 -28.40 -56.72
N ASP A 518 -1.11 -29.65 -56.52
CA ASP A 518 0.28 -30.05 -56.25
C ASP A 518 1.29 -29.65 -57.33
N GLU A 519 0.84 -29.21 -58.51
CA GLU A 519 1.70 -28.65 -59.56
C GLU A 519 2.34 -27.31 -59.17
N CYS A 520 1.91 -26.68 -58.07
CA CYS A 520 2.51 -25.45 -57.54
C CYS A 520 3.84 -25.67 -56.79
N LEU A 521 4.24 -26.92 -56.52
CA LEU A 521 5.47 -27.25 -55.80
C LEU A 521 6.50 -27.82 -56.78
N GLY A 522 7.39 -26.95 -57.28
CA GLY A 522 8.55 -27.39 -58.06
C GLY A 522 9.45 -28.33 -57.23
N SER A 523 10.01 -29.35 -57.88
CA SER A 523 10.85 -30.36 -57.22
C SER A 523 12.14 -29.75 -56.63
N GLY A 524 12.27 -29.76 -55.30
CA GLY A 524 13.54 -29.49 -54.60
C GLY A 524 13.47 -28.57 -53.38
N VAL A 525 12.88 -29.02 -52.26
CA VAL A 525 13.01 -28.33 -50.96
C VAL A 525 13.60 -29.29 -49.93
N PHE A 526 14.78 -28.93 -49.41
CA PHE A 526 15.61 -29.68 -48.46
C PHE A 526 15.70 -28.93 -47.11
N TYR A 527 16.06 -29.66 -46.04
CA TYR A 527 16.28 -29.15 -44.68
C TYR A 527 17.74 -28.67 -44.52
N GLY A 528 17.96 -27.42 -44.09
CA GLY A 528 19.28 -26.90 -43.68
C GLY A 528 20.29 -26.73 -44.83
N ALA A 529 20.91 -25.56 -44.93
CA ALA A 529 21.88 -25.26 -45.98
C ALA A 529 23.18 -26.06 -45.82
N ASN A 530 23.34 -27.20 -46.50
CA ASN A 530 24.61 -27.84 -46.90
C ASN A 530 25.88 -27.54 -46.03
N GLN A 531 25.88 -27.86 -44.73
CA GLN A 531 27.06 -27.67 -43.85
C GLN A 531 27.37 -28.90 -42.99
N LEU A 532 28.66 -29.14 -42.73
CA LEU A 532 29.15 -30.27 -41.92
C LEU A 532 28.99 -30.00 -40.41
N SER A 533 28.67 -31.04 -39.64
CA SER A 533 28.31 -30.97 -38.21
C SER A 533 29.47 -30.78 -37.25
N ASP A 534 30.72 -30.70 -37.74
CA ASP A 534 31.93 -30.63 -36.91
C ASP A 534 32.32 -29.20 -36.49
N GLY A 535 31.56 -28.19 -36.95
CA GLY A 535 31.76 -26.79 -36.56
C GLY A 535 32.98 -26.11 -37.20
N SER A 536 33.58 -26.70 -38.23
CA SER A 536 34.79 -26.19 -38.88
C SER A 536 34.58 -25.03 -39.86
N SER A 537 33.33 -24.72 -40.25
CA SER A 537 32.98 -23.56 -41.09
C SER A 537 31.87 -22.69 -40.49
N ARG A 538 32.06 -22.19 -39.25
CA ARG A 538 31.14 -21.22 -38.63
C ARG A 538 31.37 -19.79 -39.14
N GLY A 539 31.36 -19.63 -40.47
CA GLY A 539 31.61 -18.37 -41.16
C GLY A 539 30.32 -17.83 -41.79
N GLU A 540 30.11 -16.52 -41.63
CA GLU A 540 28.99 -15.71 -42.13
C GLU A 540 28.40 -16.18 -43.47
N VAL A 541 27.07 -16.33 -43.51
CA VAL A 541 26.35 -16.55 -44.77
C VAL A 541 26.18 -15.18 -45.44
N ASN A 542 26.34 -15.13 -46.75
CA ASN A 542 26.25 -13.88 -47.50
C ASN A 542 24.82 -13.31 -47.40
N GLY A 543 24.65 -12.13 -46.79
CA GLY A 543 23.35 -11.52 -46.49
C GLY A 543 22.90 -11.60 -45.03
N THR A 544 23.66 -12.26 -44.15
CA THR A 544 23.41 -12.27 -42.70
C THR A 544 23.72 -10.90 -42.09
N LEU A 545 22.76 -10.29 -41.40
CA LEU A 545 23.03 -9.15 -40.53
C LEU A 545 23.66 -9.69 -39.24
N VAL A 546 24.84 -9.20 -38.87
CA VAL A 546 25.50 -9.56 -37.61
C VAL A 546 25.56 -8.33 -36.73
N ILE A 547 25.05 -8.45 -35.51
CA ILE A 547 25.10 -7.37 -34.51
C ILE A 547 26.04 -7.83 -33.39
N ASP A 548 27.18 -7.15 -33.26
CA ASP A 548 28.15 -7.38 -32.18
C ASP A 548 27.68 -6.62 -30.94
N MET A 549 27.30 -7.35 -29.89
CA MET A 549 26.73 -6.76 -28.68
C MET A 549 27.78 -6.56 -27.58
N GLY A 550 29.06 -6.83 -27.82
CA GLY A 550 30.14 -6.52 -26.87
C GLY A 550 29.99 -7.21 -25.51
N ASP A 551 30.33 -6.48 -24.43
CA ASP A 551 30.39 -6.95 -23.03
C ASP A 551 28.99 -7.01 -22.35
N TRP A 552 27.94 -7.29 -23.11
CA TRP A 552 26.57 -7.33 -22.58
C TRP A 552 26.33 -8.65 -21.84
N ASP A 553 26.14 -8.57 -20.53
CA ASP A 553 26.29 -9.68 -19.58
C ASP A 553 25.23 -10.82 -19.64
N SER A 554 24.30 -10.87 -20.61
CA SER A 554 23.40 -12.03 -20.72
C SER A 554 22.79 -12.30 -22.10
N HIS A 555 22.64 -13.60 -22.42
CA HIS A 555 21.88 -14.10 -23.57
C HIS A 555 20.42 -13.63 -23.60
N VAL A 556 19.82 -13.37 -22.43
CA VAL A 556 18.42 -12.91 -22.31
C VAL A 556 18.26 -11.49 -22.86
N LEU A 557 19.14 -10.57 -22.44
CA LEU A 557 19.09 -9.18 -22.88
C LEU A 557 19.34 -9.07 -24.40
N ALA A 558 20.30 -9.85 -24.89
CA ALA A 558 20.60 -10.02 -26.31
C ALA A 558 19.36 -10.46 -27.13
N SER A 559 18.64 -11.48 -26.66
CA SER A 559 17.42 -11.97 -27.31
C SER A 559 16.26 -10.96 -27.24
N MET A 560 16.15 -10.19 -26.15
CA MET A 560 15.12 -9.15 -26.03
C MET A 560 15.34 -7.99 -27.00
N VAL A 561 16.59 -7.53 -27.17
CA VAL A 561 16.92 -6.50 -28.16
C VAL A 561 16.69 -7.00 -29.58
N ALA A 562 17.05 -8.25 -29.88
CA ALA A 562 16.76 -8.86 -31.16
C ALA A 562 15.24 -8.94 -31.44
N ALA A 563 14.41 -9.20 -30.42
CA ALA A 563 12.95 -9.21 -30.55
C ALA A 563 12.41 -7.82 -30.90
N VAL A 564 12.92 -6.79 -30.22
CA VAL A 564 12.52 -5.39 -30.45
C VAL A 564 12.93 -4.95 -31.85
N VAL A 565 14.15 -5.28 -32.31
CA VAL A 565 14.56 -4.97 -33.69
C VAL A 565 13.66 -5.70 -34.69
N ALA A 566 13.38 -6.98 -34.48
CA ALA A 566 12.53 -7.75 -35.36
C ALA A 566 11.08 -7.23 -35.44
N GLU A 567 10.49 -6.82 -34.32
CA GLU A 567 9.12 -6.30 -34.25
C GLU A 567 9.02 -4.84 -34.72
N GLU A 568 9.87 -3.96 -34.19
CA GLU A 568 9.75 -2.52 -34.40
C GLU A 568 10.47 -2.01 -35.65
N VAL A 569 11.49 -2.73 -36.13
CA VAL A 569 12.29 -2.31 -37.29
C VAL A 569 11.93 -3.11 -38.53
N ILE A 570 11.74 -4.43 -38.40
CA ILE A 570 11.46 -5.31 -39.54
C ILE A 570 9.94 -5.58 -39.71
N GLY A 571 9.14 -5.37 -38.65
CA GLY A 571 7.68 -5.46 -38.71
C GLY A 571 7.11 -6.86 -38.50
N TYR A 572 7.84 -7.76 -37.85
CA TYR A 572 7.38 -9.11 -37.52
C TYR A 572 6.68 -9.17 -36.16
N LYS A 573 5.68 -10.04 -36.00
CA LYS A 573 5.21 -10.38 -34.66
C LYS A 573 6.09 -11.46 -34.07
N VAL A 574 6.73 -11.16 -32.95
CA VAL A 574 7.68 -12.06 -32.28
C VAL A 574 7.01 -12.71 -31.07
N SER A 575 7.26 -14.01 -30.88
CA SER A 575 6.91 -14.74 -29.66
C SER A 575 8.16 -15.46 -29.15
N LEU A 576 8.47 -15.23 -27.88
CA LEU A 576 9.63 -15.80 -27.21
C LEU A 576 9.18 -16.99 -26.37
N ASN A 577 9.89 -18.11 -26.50
CA ASN A 577 9.72 -19.24 -25.59
C ASN A 577 11.01 -19.45 -24.78
N TYR A 578 10.84 -19.58 -23.46
CA TYR A 578 11.95 -19.78 -22.53
C TYR A 578 11.92 -21.21 -21.99
N GLY A 579 12.91 -22.01 -22.38
CA GLY A 579 13.00 -23.43 -22.02
C GLY A 579 13.67 -23.72 -20.67
N GLY A 580 14.12 -22.71 -19.93
CA GLY A 580 14.81 -22.85 -18.65
C GLY A 580 16.26 -22.31 -18.62
N PRO A 581 16.93 -22.35 -17.44
CA PRO A 581 18.19 -21.63 -17.16
C PRO A 581 19.42 -22.10 -17.92
N THR A 582 19.37 -23.28 -18.55
CA THR A 582 20.46 -23.82 -19.38
C THR A 582 20.00 -24.12 -20.81
N ALA A 583 18.78 -23.73 -21.18
CA ALA A 583 18.20 -24.04 -22.49
C ALA A 583 18.27 -22.81 -23.41
N GLU A 584 18.46 -23.07 -24.71
CA GLU A 584 18.42 -22.07 -25.77
C GLU A 584 17.06 -21.34 -25.77
N ILE A 585 17.09 -20.00 -25.81
CA ILE A 585 15.87 -19.20 -26.01
C ILE A 585 15.49 -19.32 -27.47
N THR A 586 14.42 -20.05 -27.77
CA THR A 586 13.96 -20.22 -29.14
C THR A 586 12.96 -19.11 -29.49
N MET A 587 13.33 -18.28 -30.45
CA MET A 587 12.48 -17.23 -31.01
C MET A 587 11.59 -17.82 -32.10
N ARG A 588 10.26 -17.63 -31.98
CA ARG A 588 9.31 -17.92 -33.07
C ARG A 588 8.76 -16.61 -33.60
N MET A 589 8.79 -16.46 -34.90
CA MET A 589 8.29 -15.26 -35.59
C MET A 589 7.25 -15.70 -36.62
N SER A 590 6.13 -14.98 -36.68
CA SER A 590 5.16 -15.17 -37.77
C SER A 590 4.99 -13.85 -38.52
N SER A 591 5.05 -13.90 -39.85
CA SER A 591 4.66 -12.77 -40.70
C SER A 591 3.13 -12.68 -40.75
N VAL A 592 2.55 -11.72 -40.04
CA VAL A 592 1.15 -11.34 -40.28
C VAL A 592 1.13 -10.20 -41.30
N ARG A 593 1.47 -10.52 -42.56
CA ARG A 593 1.00 -9.74 -43.71
C ARG A 593 -0.24 -10.46 -44.24
N THR A 594 -1.43 -9.93 -43.95
CA THR A 594 -2.67 -10.44 -44.55
C THR A 594 -2.60 -10.27 -46.06
N GLY A 595 -2.43 -11.38 -46.81
CA GLY A 595 -2.46 -11.42 -48.27
C GLY A 595 -1.29 -12.13 -48.97
N ILE A 596 -0.32 -12.71 -48.24
CA ILE A 596 0.80 -13.46 -48.83
C ILE A 596 0.88 -14.85 -48.18
N CYS A 597 0.91 -15.92 -48.99
CA CYS A 597 1.28 -17.25 -48.52
C CYS A 597 2.81 -17.40 -48.51
N THR A 598 3.46 -17.38 -47.34
CA THR A 598 4.61 -18.26 -47.01
C THR A 598 5.03 -18.11 -45.54
N PRO A 599 5.40 -19.21 -44.84
CA PRO A 599 6.07 -19.14 -43.55
C PRO A 599 7.57 -18.88 -43.77
N THR A 600 8.02 -17.67 -43.52
CA THR A 600 9.46 -17.37 -43.38
C THR A 600 9.84 -17.69 -41.94
N HIS A 601 10.66 -18.73 -41.70
CA HIS A 601 11.27 -18.92 -40.38
C HIS A 601 12.53 -18.07 -40.32
N PHE A 602 12.48 -17.02 -39.51
CA PHE A 602 13.65 -16.22 -39.16
C PHE A 602 14.24 -16.79 -37.87
N ASN A 603 15.39 -17.42 -37.98
CA ASN A 603 16.08 -17.99 -36.83
C ASN A 603 17.10 -16.99 -36.30
N ILE A 604 17.01 -16.73 -35.01
CA ILE A 604 17.94 -15.87 -34.28
C ILE A 604 18.69 -16.75 -33.30
N GLU A 605 19.99 -16.88 -33.50
CA GLU A 605 20.86 -17.63 -32.61
C GLU A 605 21.82 -16.68 -31.91
N THR A 606 21.90 -16.76 -30.59
CA THR A 606 22.86 -15.98 -29.79
C THR A 606 23.96 -16.90 -29.30
N TRP A 607 25.18 -16.68 -29.80
CA TRP A 607 26.33 -17.51 -29.46
C TRP A 607 27.31 -16.70 -28.60
N PRO A 608 27.88 -17.31 -27.55
CA PRO A 608 29.06 -16.77 -26.91
C PRO A 608 30.28 -17.01 -27.83
N SER A 609 31.24 -16.09 -27.82
CA SER A 609 32.51 -16.32 -28.52
C SER A 609 33.22 -17.56 -27.97
N SER A 610 34.12 -18.17 -28.75
CA SER A 610 34.93 -19.31 -28.30
C SER A 610 35.79 -19.00 -27.05
N THR A 611 35.94 -17.72 -26.69
CA THR A 611 36.63 -17.23 -25.48
C THR A 611 35.67 -16.75 -24.39
N MET A 612 34.34 -16.88 -24.57
CA MET A 612 33.25 -16.42 -23.69
C MET A 612 33.31 -14.94 -23.27
N SER A 613 33.98 -14.11 -24.05
CA SER A 613 34.17 -12.68 -23.74
C SER A 613 33.27 -11.74 -24.55
N LYS A 614 32.51 -12.26 -25.52
CA LYS A 614 31.61 -11.48 -26.38
C LYS A 614 30.39 -12.29 -26.79
N LEU A 615 29.24 -11.64 -26.96
CA LEU A 615 28.00 -12.23 -27.46
C LEU A 615 27.68 -11.72 -28.87
N ARG A 616 27.38 -12.66 -29.78
CA ARG A 616 26.98 -12.35 -31.16
C ARG A 616 25.59 -12.89 -31.46
N ALA A 617 24.74 -12.06 -32.06
CA ALA A 617 23.43 -12.45 -32.57
C ALA A 617 23.49 -12.60 -34.10
N TYR A 618 23.05 -13.76 -34.59
CA TYR A 618 23.00 -14.07 -36.02
C TYR A 618 21.55 -14.12 -36.48
N PHE A 619 21.30 -13.55 -37.65
CA PHE A 619 19.97 -13.42 -38.22
C PHE A 619 19.94 -14.09 -39.59
N ASN A 620 19.33 -15.28 -39.68
CA ASN A 620 19.26 -16.05 -40.93
C ASN A 620 17.80 -16.29 -41.36
N GLU A 621 17.54 -16.06 -42.65
CA GLU A 621 16.30 -16.46 -43.29
C GLU A 621 16.39 -17.92 -43.73
N SER A 622 15.41 -18.74 -43.33
CA SER A 622 15.30 -20.12 -43.81
C SER A 622 13.89 -20.40 -44.34
N TYR A 623 13.84 -20.95 -45.55
CA TYR A 623 12.60 -21.28 -46.26
C TYR A 623 12.27 -22.76 -46.01
N LEU A 624 11.54 -23.06 -44.94
CA LEU A 624 11.02 -24.40 -44.67
C LEU A 624 9.49 -24.37 -44.68
N ILE A 625 8.89 -25.00 -45.69
CA ILE A 625 7.44 -25.16 -45.80
C ILE A 625 7.05 -26.50 -45.18
N GLY A 626 6.24 -26.48 -44.11
CA GLY A 626 5.55 -27.67 -43.59
C GLY A 626 6.12 -28.35 -42.33
N GLY A 627 7.11 -27.78 -41.65
CA GLY A 627 7.61 -28.32 -40.37
C GLY A 627 6.91 -27.70 -39.17
N VAL A 628 5.87 -28.35 -38.61
CA VAL A 628 5.45 -28.07 -37.23
C VAL A 628 6.47 -28.71 -36.29
N GLY A 629 7.48 -27.93 -35.90
CA GLY A 629 8.42 -28.32 -34.84
C GLY A 629 7.71 -28.35 -33.49
N TYR A 630 7.32 -29.55 -33.06
CA TYR A 630 6.71 -29.84 -31.77
C TYR A 630 7.79 -29.83 -30.67
N PHE A 631 7.68 -28.94 -29.68
CA PHE A 631 8.30 -29.09 -28.35
C PHE A 631 7.36 -28.44 -27.32
N GLY A 632 7.16 -29.11 -26.18
CA GLY A 632 5.92 -29.13 -25.41
C GLY A 632 5.65 -27.94 -24.48
N GLY A 633 4.40 -27.87 -24.00
CA GLY A 633 4.03 -27.30 -22.69
C GLY A 633 3.77 -25.78 -22.61
N THR A 634 2.53 -25.37 -22.92
CA THR A 634 1.76 -24.21 -22.38
C THR A 634 2.24 -22.75 -22.58
N GLY A 635 1.31 -21.92 -23.09
CA GLY A 635 1.23 -20.45 -22.91
C GLY A 635 1.69 -19.60 -24.10
N LEU A 636 0.76 -18.89 -24.75
CA LEU A 636 1.07 -17.86 -25.75
C LEU A 636 1.18 -16.50 -25.02
N TYR A 637 2.38 -15.94 -24.89
CA TYR A 637 2.59 -14.66 -24.20
C TYR A 637 2.92 -13.57 -25.21
N THR A 638 2.22 -12.42 -25.12
CA THR A 638 2.64 -11.21 -25.80
C THR A 638 3.85 -10.60 -25.07
N THR A 639 4.70 -9.86 -25.79
CA THR A 639 5.93 -9.21 -25.30
C THR A 639 5.75 -8.51 -23.95
N HIS A 640 4.58 -7.88 -23.76
CA HIS A 640 4.23 -7.16 -22.54
C HIS A 640 3.91 -8.06 -21.33
N LYS A 641 3.40 -9.27 -21.56
CA LYS A 641 2.98 -10.20 -20.49
C LYS A 641 4.14 -11.10 -20.01
N PHE A 642 5.06 -11.44 -20.92
CA PHE A 642 6.27 -12.20 -20.56
C PHE A 642 7.21 -11.41 -19.64
N VAL A 643 7.37 -10.09 -19.82
CA VAL A 643 8.23 -9.25 -18.95
C VAL A 643 7.77 -9.28 -17.48
N LEU A 644 6.46 -9.32 -17.26
CA LEU A 644 5.87 -9.36 -15.92
C LEU A 644 5.99 -10.75 -15.28
N ASP A 645 5.81 -11.81 -16.07
CA ASP A 645 5.89 -13.18 -15.56
C ASP A 645 7.35 -13.67 -15.40
N ALA A 646 8.28 -13.21 -16.24
CA ALA A 646 9.72 -13.48 -16.12
C ALA A 646 10.35 -12.80 -14.88
N ALA A 647 9.82 -11.64 -14.47
CA ALA A 647 10.19 -10.97 -13.22
C ALA A 647 9.82 -11.81 -11.98
N ALA A 648 8.81 -12.67 -12.09
CA ALA A 648 8.36 -13.53 -10.99
C ALA A 648 9.12 -14.87 -10.90
N ALA A 649 9.79 -15.31 -11.97
CA ALA A 649 10.29 -16.69 -12.09
C ALA A 649 11.84 -16.85 -12.10
N THR A 650 12.61 -15.77 -11.95
CA THR A 650 14.08 -15.83 -12.02
C THR A 650 14.73 -15.82 -10.62
N PRO A 651 15.60 -16.77 -10.25
CA PRO A 651 16.25 -16.79 -8.93
C PRO A 651 17.26 -15.64 -8.75
N PRO A 652 17.59 -15.27 -7.49
CA PRO A 652 18.30 -14.04 -7.18
C PRO A 652 19.81 -14.21 -7.40
N TYR A 653 20.28 -13.94 -8.61
CA TYR A 653 21.70 -13.67 -8.84
C TYR A 653 21.82 -12.31 -9.52
N TYR A 654 22.51 -11.39 -8.84
CA TYR A 654 22.79 -9.98 -9.16
C TYR A 654 21.70 -8.93 -8.85
N PRO A 655 21.83 -8.18 -7.73
CA PRO A 655 20.96 -7.06 -7.36
C PRO A 655 21.05 -5.83 -8.30
N GLY A 656 21.97 -5.84 -9.28
CA GLY A 656 22.13 -4.77 -10.27
C GLY A 656 21.46 -5.03 -11.62
N PHE A 657 20.84 -6.20 -11.82
CA PHE A 657 20.30 -6.60 -13.12
C PHE A 657 18.95 -5.94 -13.46
N TRP A 658 18.20 -5.49 -12.45
CA TRP A 658 16.90 -4.83 -12.62
C TRP A 658 17.03 -3.31 -12.61
N MET A 659 17.80 -2.75 -13.56
CA MET A 659 17.49 -1.38 -13.99
C MET A 659 16.14 -1.42 -14.71
N ASP A 660 15.22 -0.55 -14.31
CA ASP A 660 13.84 -0.42 -14.82
C ASP A 660 13.85 0.01 -16.29
N TYR A 661 14.29 -0.89 -17.18
CA TYR A 661 14.05 -0.82 -18.62
C TYR A 661 12.65 -1.39 -18.90
N LYS A 662 11.62 -0.78 -18.29
CA LYS A 662 10.39 -0.60 -19.07
C LYS A 662 10.81 0.07 -20.37
N LEU A 663 10.21 -0.33 -21.50
CA LEU A 663 10.40 0.30 -22.81
C LEU A 663 10.18 1.81 -22.67
N THR A 664 11.24 2.50 -22.30
CA THR A 664 11.29 3.93 -22.12
C THR A 664 11.83 4.45 -23.42
N ASP A 665 11.31 5.60 -23.86
CA ASP A 665 11.81 6.31 -25.02
C ASP A 665 13.34 6.48 -24.95
N ALA A 666 13.92 6.49 -23.74
CA ALA A 666 15.35 6.45 -23.50
C ALA A 666 16.10 5.27 -24.15
N LEU A 667 15.58 4.04 -24.11
CA LEU A 667 16.21 2.87 -24.73
C LEU A 667 16.06 2.89 -26.26
N ILE A 668 14.89 3.30 -26.76
CA ILE A 668 14.62 3.49 -28.20
C ILE A 668 15.54 4.58 -28.77
N ASN A 669 15.74 5.66 -28.02
CA ASN A 669 16.63 6.77 -28.36
C ASN A 669 18.12 6.37 -28.27
N GLN A 670 18.52 5.57 -27.26
CA GLN A 670 19.89 5.05 -27.16
C GLN A 670 20.25 4.08 -28.28
N LEU A 671 19.31 3.21 -28.68
CA LEU A 671 19.44 2.32 -29.83
C LEU A 671 19.32 3.07 -31.16
N ASN A 672 19.01 4.37 -31.11
CA ASN A 672 18.92 5.28 -32.25
C ASN A 672 17.97 4.76 -33.35
N VAL A 673 16.89 4.10 -32.93
CA VAL A 673 15.97 3.34 -33.79
C VAL A 673 15.33 4.23 -34.86
N ASP A 674 15.02 5.47 -34.52
CA ASP A 674 14.41 6.43 -35.45
C ASP A 674 15.41 6.87 -36.55
N THR A 675 16.69 7.02 -36.19
CA THR A 675 17.76 7.28 -37.15
C THR A 675 17.99 6.08 -38.07
N PHE A 676 17.87 4.85 -37.56
CA PHE A 676 17.94 3.64 -38.37
C PHE A 676 16.75 3.52 -39.33
N LYS A 677 15.51 3.77 -38.86
CA LYS A 677 14.29 3.82 -39.68
C LYS A 677 14.38 4.86 -40.80
N ALA A 678 14.99 6.01 -40.50
CA ALA A 678 15.23 7.07 -41.49
C ALA A 678 16.33 6.73 -42.52
N SER A 679 17.25 5.82 -42.19
CA SER A 679 18.39 5.43 -43.04
C SER A 679 18.11 4.27 -44.02
N LYS A 680 16.90 3.69 -44.02
CA LYS A 680 16.46 2.70 -45.00
C LYS A 680 15.23 3.16 -45.79
N TYR A 681 15.45 4.23 -46.56
CA TYR A 681 15.03 4.39 -47.95
C TYR A 681 16.07 5.22 -48.69
#